data_AF-A0AAE5LSV7-F1
#
_entry.id   AF-A0AAE5LSV7-F1
#
_cell.length_a   1.000
_cell.length_b   1.000
_cell.length_c   1.000
_cell.angle_alpha   90.00
_cell.angle_beta   90.00
_cell.angle_gamma   90.00
#
_symmetry.space_group_name_H-M   'P 1'
#
loop_
_entity.id
_entity.type
_entity.pdbx_description
1 polymer ?
#
loop_
_entity_poly.entity_id
_entity_poly.type
_entity_poly.pdbx_seq_one_letter_code
_entity_poly.pdbx_strand_id
1 'polypeptide(L)'
;MLTFIFLLAFQGFSGGVAGYITNKYAVDMLFKEYTPLKLGGVIKKKKEKFIEEISELVERDIINADTLRSEMPNINTYIKQMAQTFFEKQLSNSLGNTKIAEIDGFSESILKSEEFIRNNLNILLPELIDGLMRNVDLQDILSEKQISKVINSCYELLICEFENADAVNGFISDLYKENSNITLADIFSKEVQKKLTDNIIECVENIFNNDILSDEKSCKMFLDNMLSNINVDATLVKLQDSIGSRDINHFITETQQEEVISRLFIKITEFINSSEGKDLILKITNEIVSIGKNIDFTIYEILPKEMKKSLTNFIKIAIPKVMPYILEWISSNKSSLDEMIESAIDEAIQDIDESIKKLIISKVRNALMGDVSSKNNIVNKIISYINNNFDDESSDKIVTSIIDYLKDTKVKNIVESLEKYNLATSDDVAEIITKVFAAHGKNTLRILIKSQFSKKVNEIAKLDLLKLFNTKLKPMLYESIFKNKTRLCKNINTLIAQFINSKSDEIFHKKLSELFKDKSVFSLSNKFSIWANNLLRKNKDTYSEKLEEVILSNVKKLKIGDILSNYNVNILEYIVDNSVSIYREAVDKYKNYQIKELVNKGFNKDQLSNILINKGYPALISKLPSLLNGNIKKIAKNSLSKYDEDEICDIVQDFMGSQLKPLSVFGAVLGTVVGIIYQLIFPNSIGLYGFPSNMFNGLLSLGVMAFIGYITNVVALWMIFHPYKENKIISKIPFFKKFALGYIPAHKNEFAIGMAKLIDEELLNKEEINKSFNSHKDNMSSVLTTLVKNNNYQILVDFARSKKNDFVKYIYKIILKYCNSSSDLSEGITNRLKESKFDNFIKESYIQNGIPKIISSISNSKSSLTKFIENKISSNYKIGDVISE
;
A
#
# COMPACT_ATOMS: atom_id res chain seq x y z
N MET A 1 142.37 -43.07 -17.17
CA MET A 1 141.32 -42.55 -16.28
C MET A 1 141.06 -41.05 -16.52
N LEU A 2 142.09 -40.19 -16.51
CA LEU A 2 141.93 -38.75 -16.76
C LEU A 2 141.26 -38.41 -18.11
N THR A 3 141.67 -39.08 -19.19
CA THR A 3 141.10 -38.90 -20.55
C THR A 3 139.62 -39.25 -20.63
N PHE A 4 139.19 -40.28 -19.90
CA PHE A 4 137.77 -40.70 -19.86
C PHE A 4 136.90 -39.68 -19.12
N ILE A 5 137.39 -39.12 -18.02
CA ILE A 5 136.73 -38.03 -17.27
C ILE A 5 136.63 -36.77 -18.13
N PHE A 6 137.69 -36.44 -18.87
CA PHE A 6 137.71 -35.29 -19.77
C PHE A 6 136.70 -35.45 -20.92
N LEU A 7 136.63 -36.64 -21.54
CA LEU A 7 135.64 -36.95 -22.58
C LEU A 7 134.20 -36.92 -22.03
N LEU A 8 133.98 -37.40 -20.80
CA LEU A 8 132.70 -37.29 -20.09
C LEU A 8 132.26 -35.84 -19.88
N ALA A 9 133.17 -34.98 -19.41
CA ALA A 9 132.90 -33.57 -19.21
C ALA A 9 132.66 -32.85 -20.55
N PHE A 10 133.43 -33.16 -21.58
CA PHE A 10 133.28 -32.58 -22.92
C PHE A 10 131.97 -33.00 -23.60
N GLN A 11 131.57 -34.27 -23.49
CA GLN A 11 130.29 -34.77 -24.02
C GLN A 11 129.10 -34.24 -23.22
N GLY A 12 129.20 -34.15 -21.90
CA GLY A 12 128.20 -33.47 -21.08
C GLY A 12 128.06 -32.01 -21.46
N PHE A 13 129.17 -31.28 -21.61
CA PHE A 13 129.14 -29.87 -21.98
C PHE A 13 128.59 -29.65 -23.40
N SER A 14 129.05 -30.40 -24.40
CA SER A 14 128.55 -30.30 -25.77
C SER A 14 127.09 -30.74 -25.90
N GLY A 15 126.67 -31.79 -25.18
CA GLY A 15 125.27 -32.18 -25.06
C GLY A 15 124.42 -31.09 -24.41
N GLY A 16 124.94 -30.42 -23.38
CA GLY A 16 124.26 -29.28 -22.74
C GLY A 16 124.15 -28.05 -23.63
N VAL A 17 125.20 -27.72 -24.37
CA VAL A 17 125.17 -26.63 -25.37
C VAL A 17 124.18 -26.96 -26.50
N ALA A 18 124.23 -28.18 -27.03
CA ALA A 18 123.30 -28.63 -28.07
C ALA A 18 121.84 -28.64 -27.60
N GLY A 19 121.59 -29.12 -26.38
CA GLY A 19 120.26 -29.14 -25.77
C GLY A 19 119.72 -27.73 -25.49
N TYR A 20 120.56 -26.81 -25.01
CA TYR A 20 120.19 -25.40 -24.81
C TYR A 20 119.80 -24.73 -26.13
N ILE A 21 120.66 -24.86 -27.15
CA ILE A 21 120.46 -24.23 -28.46
C ILE A 21 119.22 -24.80 -29.14
N THR A 22 119.07 -26.12 -29.20
CA THR A 22 117.95 -26.78 -29.87
C THR A 22 116.62 -26.39 -29.23
N ASN A 23 116.54 -26.39 -27.89
CA ASN A 23 115.29 -26.04 -27.21
C ASN A 23 115.00 -24.53 -27.25
N LYS A 24 116.05 -23.68 -27.26
CA LYS A 24 115.89 -22.25 -27.52
C LYS A 24 115.30 -21.99 -28.90
N TYR A 25 115.82 -22.65 -29.94
CA TYR A 25 115.23 -22.56 -31.28
C TYR A 25 113.81 -23.10 -31.33
N ALA A 26 113.50 -24.20 -30.62
CA ALA A 26 112.14 -24.74 -30.58
C ALA A 26 111.13 -23.75 -29.95
N VAL A 27 111.51 -23.10 -28.85
CA VAL A 27 110.68 -22.06 -28.21
C VAL A 27 110.59 -20.82 -29.10
N ASP A 28 111.71 -20.34 -29.65
CA ASP A 28 111.73 -19.18 -30.54
C ASP A 28 110.93 -19.45 -31.82
N MET A 29 110.92 -20.67 -32.37
CA MET A 29 110.13 -21.08 -33.54
C MET A 29 108.62 -21.11 -33.30
N LEU A 30 108.15 -21.05 -32.06
CA LEU A 30 106.72 -20.83 -31.78
C LEU A 30 106.28 -19.44 -32.26
N PHE A 31 107.17 -18.45 -32.12
CA PHE A 31 106.91 -17.04 -32.35
C PHE A 31 107.55 -16.53 -33.66
N LYS A 32 108.81 -16.89 -33.92
CA LYS A 32 109.62 -16.39 -35.03
C LYS A 32 109.71 -17.38 -36.18
N GLU A 33 109.70 -16.86 -37.40
CA GLU A 33 109.93 -17.61 -38.63
C GLU A 33 111.35 -17.33 -39.18
N TYR A 34 112.09 -18.39 -39.49
CA TYR A 34 113.45 -18.30 -40.03
C TYR A 34 113.47 -18.54 -41.55
N THR A 35 114.05 -17.60 -42.29
CA THR A 35 114.21 -17.61 -43.76
C THR A 35 115.62 -18.09 -44.17
N PRO A 36 115.84 -18.67 -45.37
CA PRO A 36 114.92 -18.82 -46.51
C PRO A 36 114.01 -20.07 -46.47
N LEU A 37 114.20 -21.01 -45.53
CA LEU A 37 113.47 -22.28 -45.48
C LEU A 37 112.06 -22.19 -44.84
N LYS A 38 111.62 -21.00 -44.39
CA LYS A 38 110.29 -20.74 -43.77
C LYS A 38 109.95 -21.69 -42.60
N LEU A 39 110.96 -22.00 -41.78
CA LEU A 39 110.83 -22.88 -40.62
C LEU A 39 110.45 -22.07 -39.37
N GLY A 40 109.45 -22.52 -38.62
CA GLY A 40 108.92 -21.83 -37.44
C GLY A 40 107.68 -20.97 -37.71
N GLY A 41 107.37 -20.04 -36.80
CA GLY A 41 106.20 -19.17 -36.82
C GLY A 41 104.88 -19.90 -36.56
N VAL A 42 104.85 -20.84 -35.60
CA VAL A 42 103.66 -21.69 -35.37
C VAL A 42 102.43 -20.87 -34.97
N ILE A 43 102.59 -19.88 -34.09
CA ILE A 43 101.49 -19.01 -33.63
C ILE A 43 101.01 -18.13 -34.79
N LYS A 44 101.93 -17.52 -35.53
CA LYS A 44 101.66 -16.74 -36.75
C LYS A 44 100.78 -17.51 -37.74
N LYS A 45 101.20 -18.74 -38.07
CA LYS A 45 100.49 -19.65 -39.00
C LYS A 45 99.18 -20.22 -38.46
N LYS A 46 98.95 -20.16 -37.14
CA LYS A 46 97.74 -20.67 -36.47
C LYS A 46 96.92 -19.59 -35.80
N LYS A 47 97.06 -18.32 -36.21
CA LYS A 47 96.32 -17.16 -35.70
C LYS A 47 94.82 -17.45 -35.49
N GLU A 48 94.11 -17.86 -36.55
CA GLU A 48 92.66 -18.09 -36.49
C GLU A 48 92.28 -19.15 -35.45
N LYS A 49 93.07 -20.22 -35.38
CA LYS A 49 92.85 -21.28 -34.39
C LYS A 49 93.11 -20.77 -32.97
N PHE A 50 94.15 -19.97 -32.77
CA PHE A 50 94.43 -19.36 -31.47
C PHE A 50 93.29 -18.43 -31.02
N ILE A 51 92.84 -17.54 -31.91
CA ILE A 51 91.73 -16.61 -31.62
C ILE A 51 90.46 -17.38 -31.23
N GLU A 52 90.10 -18.43 -31.96
CA GLU A 52 88.93 -19.24 -31.67
C GLU A 52 89.01 -19.92 -30.30
N GLU A 53 90.13 -20.59 -30.01
CA GLU A 53 90.33 -21.36 -28.77
C GLU A 53 90.40 -20.45 -27.53
N ILE A 54 91.06 -19.29 -27.65
CA ILE A 54 91.11 -18.30 -26.55
C ILE A 54 89.74 -17.67 -26.32
N SER A 55 89.03 -17.30 -27.38
CA SER A 55 87.69 -16.70 -27.26
C SER A 55 86.69 -17.68 -26.63
N GLU A 56 86.79 -18.97 -26.96
CA GLU A 56 85.96 -20.01 -26.36
C GLU A 56 86.33 -20.28 -24.90
N LEU A 57 87.63 -20.32 -24.57
CA LEU A 57 88.10 -20.49 -23.20
C LEU A 57 87.63 -19.33 -22.31
N VAL A 58 87.67 -18.09 -22.82
CA VAL A 58 87.23 -16.89 -22.10
C VAL A 58 85.74 -16.96 -21.78
N GLU A 59 84.89 -17.33 -22.73
CA GLU A 59 83.45 -17.51 -22.45
C GLU A 59 83.18 -18.69 -21.53
N ARG A 60 83.78 -19.86 -21.81
CA ARG A 60 83.46 -21.10 -21.09
C ARG A 60 83.95 -21.08 -19.65
N ASP A 61 85.21 -20.71 -19.43
CA ASP A 61 85.90 -20.95 -18.16
C ASP A 61 86.14 -19.68 -17.34
N ILE A 62 86.05 -18.49 -17.94
CA ILE A 62 86.39 -17.23 -17.27
C ILE A 62 85.15 -16.33 -17.07
N ILE A 63 84.44 -16.00 -18.14
CA ILE A 63 83.38 -14.99 -18.15
C ILE A 63 82.09 -15.61 -18.69
N ASN A 64 81.33 -16.20 -17.77
CA ASN A 64 80.02 -16.78 -18.01
C ASN A 64 79.03 -16.36 -16.90
N ALA A 65 77.77 -16.79 -17.06
CA ALA A 65 76.73 -16.45 -16.11
C ALA A 65 77.00 -16.96 -14.68
N ASP A 66 77.66 -18.12 -14.52
CA ASP A 66 77.94 -18.71 -13.22
C ASP A 66 79.11 -18.00 -12.52
N THR A 67 80.19 -17.70 -13.23
CA THR A 67 81.35 -16.95 -12.69
C THR A 67 80.99 -15.52 -12.33
N LEU A 68 80.19 -14.83 -13.17
CA LEU A 68 79.68 -13.49 -12.83
C LEU A 68 78.73 -13.52 -11.63
N ARG A 69 77.91 -14.56 -11.50
CA ARG A 69 77.00 -14.70 -10.37
C ARG A 69 77.76 -14.90 -9.05
N SER A 70 78.86 -15.65 -9.03
CA SER A 70 79.68 -15.86 -7.83
C SER A 70 80.44 -14.61 -7.40
N GLU A 71 80.83 -13.75 -8.35
CA GLU A 71 81.58 -12.51 -8.08
C GLU A 71 80.68 -11.29 -7.77
N MET A 72 79.34 -11.48 -7.70
CA MET A 72 78.36 -10.42 -7.40
C MET A 72 77.65 -10.52 -6.02
N PRO A 73 78.32 -10.84 -4.90
CA PRO A 73 77.65 -10.98 -3.60
C PRO A 73 77.06 -9.67 -3.04
N ASN A 74 77.47 -8.50 -3.55
CA ASN A 74 77.04 -7.17 -3.06
C ASN A 74 76.13 -6.40 -4.03
N ILE A 75 75.55 -7.06 -5.04
CA ILE A 75 74.71 -6.41 -6.05
C ILE A 75 73.52 -5.65 -5.46
N ASN A 76 72.98 -6.11 -4.32
CA ASN A 76 71.88 -5.43 -3.63
C ASN A 76 72.25 -4.00 -3.21
N THR A 77 73.51 -3.76 -2.81
CA THR A 77 74.01 -2.44 -2.44
C THR A 77 74.14 -1.54 -3.65
N TYR A 78 74.64 -2.08 -4.77
CA TYR A 78 74.72 -1.34 -6.04
C TYR A 78 73.35 -1.03 -6.62
N ILE A 79 72.39 -1.96 -6.54
CA ILE A 79 70.99 -1.75 -6.94
C ILE A 79 70.36 -0.64 -6.10
N LYS A 80 70.59 -0.63 -4.78
CA LYS A 80 70.14 0.46 -3.90
C LYS A 80 70.72 1.81 -4.30
N GLN A 81 72.03 1.88 -4.59
CA GLN A 81 72.68 3.09 -5.04
C GLN A 81 72.18 3.54 -6.43
N MET A 82 71.91 2.60 -7.33
CA MET A 82 71.35 2.87 -8.65
C MET A 82 69.91 3.41 -8.54
N ALA A 83 69.07 2.78 -7.71
CA ALA A 83 67.72 3.27 -7.42
C ALA A 83 67.75 4.66 -6.77
N GLN A 84 68.68 4.89 -5.85
CA GLN A 84 68.89 6.20 -5.23
C GLN A 84 69.31 7.25 -6.28
N THR A 85 70.30 6.95 -7.10
CA THR A 85 70.81 7.85 -8.16
C THR A 85 69.74 8.13 -9.21
N PHE A 86 68.92 7.13 -9.54
CA PHE A 86 67.80 7.27 -10.44
C PHE A 86 66.79 8.30 -9.89
N PHE A 87 66.34 8.16 -8.64
CA PHE A 87 65.38 9.11 -8.05
C PHE A 87 65.97 10.48 -7.77
N GLU A 88 67.13 10.54 -7.11
CA GLU A 88 67.69 11.80 -6.63
C GLU A 88 68.26 12.66 -7.77
N LYS A 89 68.74 12.03 -8.85
CA LYS A 89 69.46 12.73 -9.92
C LYS A 89 68.83 12.56 -11.29
N GLN A 90 68.65 11.33 -11.79
CA GLN A 90 68.26 11.13 -13.20
C GLN A 90 66.80 11.48 -13.48
N LEU A 91 65.88 11.03 -12.64
CA LEU A 91 64.44 11.26 -12.78
C LEU A 91 64.12 12.74 -12.58
N SER A 92 64.70 13.37 -11.54
CA SER A 92 64.58 14.81 -11.30
C SER A 92 65.09 15.64 -12.49
N ASN A 93 66.26 15.29 -13.05
CA ASN A 93 66.82 15.99 -14.22
C ASN A 93 65.99 15.77 -15.49
N SER A 94 65.46 14.56 -15.70
CA SER A 94 64.65 14.23 -16.88
C SER A 94 63.27 14.89 -16.86
N LEU A 95 62.69 15.07 -15.67
CA LEU A 95 61.40 15.74 -15.51
C LEU A 95 61.53 17.26 -15.54
N GLY A 96 62.73 17.80 -15.31
CA GLY A 96 63.01 19.23 -15.41
C GLY A 96 62.10 20.08 -14.50
N ASN A 97 61.70 21.24 -15.00
CA ASN A 97 60.77 22.16 -14.32
C ASN A 97 59.32 22.00 -14.78
N THR A 98 59.00 20.88 -15.46
CA THR A 98 57.68 20.64 -16.03
C THR A 98 56.61 20.71 -14.94
N LYS A 99 55.60 21.54 -15.17
CA LYS A 99 54.44 21.65 -14.29
C LYS A 99 53.48 20.50 -14.54
N ILE A 100 52.67 20.14 -13.54
CA ILE A 100 51.64 19.10 -13.73
C ILE A 100 50.70 19.45 -14.89
N ALA A 101 50.35 20.73 -15.04
CA ALA A 101 49.48 21.21 -16.12
C ALA A 101 50.05 21.02 -17.53
N GLU A 102 51.37 20.87 -17.65
CA GLU A 102 52.10 20.75 -18.92
C GLU A 102 52.24 19.29 -19.36
N ILE A 103 51.71 18.32 -18.59
CA ILE A 103 51.67 16.91 -18.97
C ILE A 103 50.63 16.73 -20.08
N ASP A 104 51.04 16.10 -21.18
CA ASP A 104 50.12 15.76 -22.28
C ASP A 104 48.91 14.96 -21.77
N GLY A 105 47.71 15.41 -22.14
CA GLY A 105 46.44 14.82 -21.69
C GLY A 105 45.97 15.26 -20.30
N PHE A 106 46.61 16.25 -19.65
CA PHE A 106 46.19 16.75 -18.34
C PHE A 106 44.73 17.26 -18.33
N SER A 107 44.34 18.10 -19.29
CA SER A 107 42.97 18.63 -19.38
C SER A 107 41.93 17.53 -19.64
N GLU A 108 42.25 16.56 -20.48
CA GLU A 108 41.38 15.41 -20.73
C GLU A 108 41.25 14.53 -19.47
N SER A 109 42.35 14.37 -18.73
CA SER A 109 42.37 13.63 -17.47
C SER A 109 41.50 14.30 -16.40
N ILE A 110 41.47 15.64 -16.35
CA ILE A 110 40.56 16.38 -15.45
C ILE A 110 39.11 16.08 -15.81
N LEU A 111 38.72 16.23 -17.07
CA LEU A 111 37.33 16.00 -17.50
C LEU A 111 36.89 14.55 -17.22
N LYS A 112 37.72 13.57 -17.57
CA LYS A 112 37.44 12.15 -17.27
C LYS A 112 37.40 11.87 -15.78
N SER A 113 38.23 12.55 -14.97
CA SER A 113 38.18 12.42 -13.51
C SER A 113 36.90 13.02 -12.92
N GLU A 114 36.42 14.15 -13.46
CA GLU A 114 35.15 14.73 -13.05
C GLU A 114 33.97 13.79 -13.38
N GLU A 115 33.96 13.23 -14.58
CA GLU A 115 32.97 12.25 -15.01
C GLU A 115 33.03 10.99 -14.14
N PHE A 116 34.24 10.47 -13.89
CA PHE A 116 34.46 9.35 -12.98
C PHE A 116 33.93 9.66 -11.57
N ILE A 117 34.23 10.83 -11.02
CA ILE A 117 33.73 11.26 -9.70
C ILE A 117 32.21 11.29 -9.70
N ARG A 118 31.57 11.90 -10.72
CA ARG A 118 30.11 11.98 -10.82
C ARG A 118 29.47 10.61 -10.89
N ASN A 119 29.92 9.76 -11.81
CA ASN A 119 29.37 8.43 -12.03
C ASN A 119 29.50 7.55 -10.77
N ASN A 120 30.68 7.54 -10.16
CA ASN A 120 30.91 6.74 -8.96
C ASN A 120 30.17 7.29 -7.73
N LEU A 121 30.12 8.61 -7.52
CA LEU A 121 29.36 9.18 -6.41
C LEU A 121 27.86 8.97 -6.57
N ASN A 122 27.31 9.06 -7.78
CA ASN A 122 25.90 8.75 -8.04
C ASN A 122 25.54 7.31 -7.69
N ILE A 123 26.48 6.37 -7.84
CA ILE A 123 26.28 4.96 -7.47
C ILE A 123 26.46 4.76 -5.95
N LEU A 124 27.46 5.38 -5.35
CA LEU A 124 27.88 5.10 -3.97
C LEU A 124 27.10 5.92 -2.92
N LEU A 125 26.72 7.16 -3.23
CA LEU A 125 26.06 8.06 -2.29
C LEU A 125 24.69 7.56 -1.83
N PRO A 126 23.81 6.97 -2.67
CA PRO A 126 22.52 6.47 -2.20
C PRO A 126 22.67 5.42 -1.10
N GLU A 127 23.57 4.44 -1.29
CA GLU A 127 23.83 3.37 -0.32
C GLU A 127 24.47 3.92 0.97
N LEU A 128 25.35 4.90 0.84
CA LEU A 128 26.03 5.54 1.97
C LEU A 128 25.08 6.44 2.77
N ILE A 129 24.25 7.25 2.11
CA ILE A 129 23.25 8.11 2.76
C ILE A 129 22.18 7.24 3.43
N ASP A 130 21.69 6.19 2.77
CA ASP A 130 20.73 5.26 3.38
C ASP A 130 21.32 4.58 4.63
N GLY A 131 22.55 4.08 4.54
CA GLY A 131 23.26 3.48 5.67
C GLY A 131 23.51 4.44 6.84
N LEU A 132 23.71 5.73 6.57
CA LEU A 132 23.89 6.77 7.60
C LEU A 132 22.55 7.21 8.21
N MET A 133 21.52 7.43 7.38
CA MET A 133 20.23 7.99 7.79
C MET A 133 19.31 6.98 8.47
N ARG A 134 19.55 5.66 8.31
CA ARG A 134 18.90 4.60 9.10
C ARG A 134 19.31 4.57 10.58
N ASN A 135 20.35 5.31 10.95
CA ASN A 135 20.84 5.40 12.33
C ASN A 135 20.47 6.73 13.01
N VAL A 136 19.61 7.53 12.38
CA VAL A 136 19.13 8.80 12.93
C VAL A 136 17.61 8.73 13.06
N ASP A 137 17.11 8.96 14.27
CA ASP A 137 15.67 9.02 14.52
C ASP A 137 15.16 10.44 14.25
N LEU A 138 13.92 10.56 13.78
CA LEU A 138 13.33 11.88 13.49
C LEU A 138 13.26 12.78 14.75
N GLN A 139 13.15 12.18 15.93
CA GLN A 139 13.22 12.88 17.22
C GLN A 139 14.58 13.54 17.51
N ASP A 140 15.66 13.10 16.85
CA ASP A 140 16.99 13.69 17.05
C ASP A 140 17.10 15.06 16.37
N ILE A 141 16.23 15.32 15.39
CA ILE A 141 16.14 16.58 14.63
C ILE A 141 15.05 17.50 15.19
N LEU A 142 13.90 16.94 15.59
CA LEU A 142 12.75 17.70 16.07
C LEU A 142 12.63 17.68 17.60
N SER A 143 12.60 18.86 18.23
CA SER A 143 12.30 18.95 19.66
C SER A 143 10.82 18.69 19.95
N GLU A 144 10.50 18.17 21.15
CA GLU A 144 9.11 17.96 21.58
C GLU A 144 8.26 19.23 21.40
N LYS A 145 8.77 20.41 21.82
CA LYS A 145 8.08 21.70 21.64
C LYS A 145 7.76 22.06 20.19
N GLN A 146 8.60 21.64 19.24
CA GLN A 146 8.37 21.88 17.81
C GLN A 146 7.35 20.90 17.25
N ILE A 147 7.39 19.65 17.71
CA ILE A 147 6.37 18.66 17.39
C ILE A 147 5.02 19.17 17.89
N SER A 148 4.92 19.66 19.14
CA SER A 148 3.72 20.31 19.67
C SER A 148 3.30 21.52 18.81
N LYS A 149 4.25 22.36 18.36
CA LYS A 149 3.95 23.53 17.54
C LYS A 149 3.42 23.16 16.16
N VAL A 150 4.03 22.18 15.49
CA VAL A 150 3.58 21.66 14.19
C VAL A 150 2.20 21.05 14.33
N ILE A 151 1.98 20.24 15.37
CA ILE A 151 0.69 19.60 15.63
C ILE A 151 -0.39 20.63 15.91
N ASN A 152 -0.12 21.62 16.76
CA ASN A 152 -1.05 22.71 17.00
C ASN A 152 -1.33 23.53 15.73
N SER A 153 -0.32 23.77 14.88
CA SER A 153 -0.52 24.50 13.63
C SER A 153 -1.34 23.68 12.61
N CYS A 154 -1.08 22.37 12.50
CA CYS A 154 -1.86 21.46 11.67
C CYS A 154 -3.30 21.33 12.20
N TYR A 155 -3.49 21.31 13.52
CA TYR A 155 -4.80 21.26 14.15
C TYR A 155 -5.60 22.54 13.90
N GLU A 156 -4.94 23.70 13.98
CA GLU A 156 -5.54 24.99 13.62
C GLU A 156 -5.89 25.06 12.13
N LEU A 157 -5.01 24.59 11.25
CA LEU A 157 -5.31 24.50 9.81
C LEU A 157 -6.49 23.57 9.54
N LEU A 158 -6.57 22.45 10.24
CA LEU A 158 -7.70 21.54 10.15
C LEU A 158 -8.99 22.22 10.61
N ILE A 159 -8.98 22.94 11.74
CA ILE A 159 -10.13 23.75 12.17
C ILE A 159 -10.51 24.77 11.09
N CYS A 160 -9.53 25.48 10.52
CA CYS A 160 -9.75 26.48 9.47
C CYS A 160 -10.37 25.87 8.21
N GLU A 161 -9.96 24.66 7.81
CA GLU A 161 -10.59 23.99 6.66
C GLU A 161 -11.98 23.45 6.96
N PHE A 162 -12.24 23.01 8.20
CA PHE A 162 -13.59 22.67 8.64
C PHE A 162 -14.49 23.91 8.82
N GLU A 163 -13.91 25.10 8.95
CA GLU A 163 -14.61 26.40 8.92
C GLU A 163 -15.01 26.83 7.51
N ASN A 164 -14.26 26.40 6.51
CA ASN A 164 -14.59 26.63 5.12
C ASN A 164 -15.77 25.73 4.72
N ALA A 165 -16.99 26.26 4.91
CA ALA A 165 -18.22 25.55 4.61
C ALA A 165 -18.22 24.97 3.19
N ASP A 166 -17.64 25.67 2.21
CA ASP A 166 -17.58 25.22 0.83
C ASP A 166 -16.65 24.02 0.63
N ALA A 167 -15.51 23.98 1.33
CA ALA A 167 -14.57 22.85 1.27
C ALA A 167 -15.18 21.58 1.88
N VAL A 168 -15.81 21.70 3.06
CA VAL A 168 -16.48 20.57 3.72
C VAL A 168 -17.70 20.11 2.92
N ASN A 169 -18.46 21.06 2.35
CA ASN A 169 -19.60 20.75 1.50
C ASN A 169 -19.17 20.04 0.21
N GLY A 170 -18.08 20.47 -0.41
CA GLY A 170 -17.47 19.78 -1.55
C GLY A 170 -17.09 18.35 -1.17
N PHE A 171 -16.30 18.18 -0.10
CA PHE A 171 -15.85 16.88 0.38
C PHE A 171 -17.00 15.92 0.69
N ILE A 172 -18.01 16.35 1.46
CA ILE A 172 -19.15 15.51 1.82
C ILE A 172 -20.02 15.22 0.59
N SER A 173 -20.19 16.19 -0.31
CA SER A 173 -20.94 15.96 -1.55
C SER A 173 -20.26 14.96 -2.45
N ASP A 174 -18.94 15.00 -2.56
CA ASP A 174 -18.18 14.09 -3.41
C ASP A 174 -18.12 12.69 -2.79
N LEU A 175 -17.89 12.58 -1.47
CA LEU A 175 -18.02 11.33 -0.73
C LEU A 175 -19.39 10.68 -0.91
N TYR A 176 -20.47 11.45 -0.81
CA TYR A 176 -21.82 10.95 -1.03
C TYR A 176 -22.04 10.48 -2.47
N LYS A 177 -21.56 11.22 -3.47
CA LYS A 177 -21.70 10.84 -4.89
C LYS A 177 -20.96 9.54 -5.19
N GLU A 178 -19.70 9.45 -4.77
CA GLU A 178 -18.85 8.26 -4.96
C GLU A 178 -19.45 7.02 -4.31
N ASN A 179 -20.13 7.18 -3.16
CA ASN A 179 -20.66 6.09 -2.35
C ASN A 179 -22.20 5.98 -2.40
N SER A 180 -22.85 6.61 -3.38
CA SER A 180 -24.32 6.71 -3.48
C SER A 180 -25.07 5.37 -3.56
N ASN A 181 -24.37 4.31 -3.99
CA ASN A 181 -24.89 2.95 -4.11
C ASN A 181 -24.62 2.07 -2.88
N ILE A 182 -23.83 2.53 -1.91
CA ILE A 182 -23.51 1.80 -0.67
C ILE A 182 -24.72 1.85 0.27
N THR A 183 -24.93 0.79 1.05
CA THR A 183 -25.97 0.71 2.08
C THR A 183 -25.40 1.01 3.47
N LEU A 184 -26.24 1.41 4.43
CA LEU A 184 -25.76 1.60 5.81
C LEU A 184 -25.26 0.28 6.43
N ALA A 185 -25.74 -0.87 5.95
CA ALA A 185 -25.29 -2.18 6.37
C ALA A 185 -23.84 -2.50 5.95
N ASP A 186 -23.37 -1.90 4.86
CA ASP A 186 -21.97 -2.01 4.41
C ASP A 186 -21.01 -1.16 5.27
N ILE A 187 -21.55 -0.10 5.90
CA ILE A 187 -20.78 0.87 6.69
C ILE A 187 -20.71 0.44 8.17
N PHE A 188 -21.83 0.00 8.75
CA PHE A 188 -21.92 -0.40 10.15
C PHE A 188 -21.89 -1.91 10.30
N SER A 189 -21.09 -2.44 11.23
CA SER A 189 -21.11 -3.87 11.54
C SER A 189 -22.48 -4.31 12.09
N LYS A 190 -22.84 -5.59 11.94
CA LYS A 190 -24.10 -6.14 12.47
C LYS A 190 -24.27 -5.89 13.98
N GLU A 191 -23.16 -5.86 14.73
CA GLU A 191 -23.18 -5.54 16.16
C GLU A 191 -23.58 -4.08 16.41
N VAL A 192 -23.03 -3.14 15.65
CA VAL A 192 -23.39 -1.72 15.74
C VAL A 192 -24.82 -1.48 15.28
N GLN A 193 -25.26 -2.12 14.19
CA GLN A 193 -26.64 -2.03 13.69
C GLN A 193 -27.65 -2.50 14.74
N LYS A 194 -27.37 -3.66 15.36
CA LYS A 194 -28.19 -4.21 16.44
C LYS A 194 -28.21 -3.27 17.65
N LYS A 195 -27.04 -2.78 18.08
CA LYS A 195 -26.95 -1.86 19.23
C LYS A 195 -27.68 -0.55 19.00
N LEU A 196 -27.61 0.03 17.80
CA LEU A 196 -28.39 1.21 17.43
C LEU A 196 -29.89 0.92 17.48
N THR A 197 -30.32 -0.21 16.92
CA THR A 197 -31.73 -0.62 16.91
C THR A 197 -32.26 -0.84 18.33
N ASP A 198 -31.51 -1.57 19.16
CA ASP A 198 -31.84 -1.84 20.56
C ASP A 198 -31.93 -0.54 21.37
N ASN A 199 -30.98 0.39 21.19
CA ASN A 199 -31.02 1.70 21.85
C ASN A 199 -32.23 2.54 21.43
N ILE A 200 -32.63 2.50 20.16
CA ILE A 200 -33.82 3.21 19.67
C ILE A 200 -35.08 2.58 20.27
N ILE A 201 -35.16 1.24 20.31
CA ILE A 201 -36.26 0.51 20.96
C ILE A 201 -36.35 0.94 22.42
N GLU A 202 -35.26 0.89 23.17
CA GLU A 202 -35.22 1.28 24.58
C GLU A 202 -35.65 2.74 24.78
N CYS A 203 -35.17 3.66 23.93
CA CYS A 203 -35.54 5.07 24.02
C CYS A 203 -37.05 5.28 23.79
N VAL A 204 -37.61 4.66 22.76
CA VAL A 204 -39.03 4.80 22.42
C VAL A 204 -39.92 4.10 23.46
N GLU A 205 -39.52 2.93 23.95
CA GLU A 205 -40.20 2.25 25.06
C GLU A 205 -40.18 3.10 26.33
N ASN A 206 -39.05 3.75 26.64
CA ASN A 206 -38.94 4.65 27.79
C ASN A 206 -39.85 5.87 27.65
N ILE A 207 -39.91 6.50 26.48
CA ILE A 207 -40.85 7.61 26.23
C ILE A 207 -42.29 7.12 26.44
N PHE A 208 -42.64 5.96 25.89
CA PHE A 208 -44.00 5.44 26.01
C PHE A 208 -44.38 5.08 27.45
N ASN A 209 -43.48 4.42 28.18
CA ASN A 209 -43.75 3.97 29.54
C ASN A 209 -43.65 5.10 30.57
N ASN A 210 -42.65 5.97 30.45
CA ASN A 210 -42.28 6.95 31.48
C ASN A 210 -42.76 8.38 31.18
N ASP A 211 -43.03 8.73 29.92
CA ASP A 211 -43.53 10.06 29.57
C ASP A 211 -45.02 10.02 29.20
N ILE A 212 -45.46 9.00 28.45
CA ILE A 212 -46.86 8.92 27.98
C ILE A 212 -47.77 8.23 29.01
N LEU A 213 -47.38 7.08 29.56
CA LEU A 213 -48.22 6.29 30.48
C LEU A 213 -47.85 6.42 31.97
N SER A 214 -46.97 7.36 32.32
CA SER A 214 -46.54 7.60 33.70
C SER A 214 -47.69 8.04 34.60
N ASP A 215 -48.52 8.97 34.13
CA ASP A 215 -49.66 9.51 34.85
C ASP A 215 -50.89 9.71 33.94
N GLU A 216 -52.06 9.85 34.57
CA GLU A 216 -53.34 9.94 33.87
C GLU A 216 -53.45 11.20 33.00
N LYS A 217 -52.82 12.31 33.39
CA LYS A 217 -52.84 13.57 32.64
C LYS A 217 -52.00 13.45 31.37
N SER A 218 -50.80 12.88 31.46
CA SER A 218 -49.92 12.67 30.29
C SER A 218 -50.54 11.70 29.28
N CYS A 219 -51.15 10.61 29.76
CA CYS A 219 -51.90 9.66 28.94
C CYS A 219 -53.08 10.34 28.22
N LYS A 220 -53.84 11.16 28.95
CA LYS A 220 -54.96 11.93 28.40
C LYS A 220 -54.51 12.90 27.32
N MET A 221 -53.43 13.66 27.57
CA MET A 221 -52.86 14.61 26.61
C MET A 221 -52.40 13.90 25.32
N PHE A 222 -51.71 12.78 25.45
CA PHE A 222 -51.26 11.99 24.30
C PHE A 222 -52.44 11.47 23.47
N LEU A 223 -53.46 10.91 24.13
CA LEU A 223 -54.66 10.41 23.48
C LEU A 223 -55.49 11.54 22.86
N ASP A 224 -55.59 12.70 23.50
CA ASP A 224 -56.23 13.89 22.92
C ASP A 224 -55.53 14.32 21.62
N ASN A 225 -54.21 14.37 21.62
CA ASN A 225 -53.43 14.67 20.42
C ASN A 225 -53.64 13.63 19.31
N MET A 226 -53.70 12.33 19.66
CA MET A 226 -54.00 11.25 18.71
C MET A 226 -55.41 11.39 18.13
N LEU A 227 -56.43 11.61 18.97
CA LEU A 227 -57.83 11.79 18.55
C LEU A 227 -58.00 13.04 17.66
N SER A 228 -57.26 14.10 17.95
CA SER A 228 -57.21 15.33 17.13
C SER A 228 -56.57 15.08 15.77
N ASN A 229 -55.39 14.42 15.72
CA ASN A 229 -54.68 14.14 14.47
C ASN A 229 -55.44 13.20 13.53
N ILE A 230 -56.22 12.27 14.07
CA ILE A 230 -57.10 11.37 13.29
C ILE A 230 -58.42 12.09 12.89
N ASN A 231 -58.66 13.29 13.43
CA ASN A 231 -59.85 14.09 13.18
C ASN A 231 -61.15 13.30 13.47
N VAL A 232 -61.20 12.73 14.68
CA VAL A 232 -62.32 11.89 15.13
C VAL A 232 -63.62 12.68 15.11
N ASP A 233 -63.60 13.96 15.45
CA ASP A 233 -64.79 14.81 15.43
C ASP A 233 -65.40 14.90 14.02
N ALA A 234 -64.60 15.16 12.97
CA ALA A 234 -65.10 15.18 11.60
C ALA A 234 -65.61 13.79 11.14
N THR A 235 -64.98 12.72 11.61
CA THR A 235 -65.41 11.35 11.32
C THR A 235 -66.76 11.04 11.98
N LEU A 236 -66.96 11.46 13.23
CA LEU A 236 -68.21 11.29 13.96
C LEU A 236 -69.35 12.11 13.35
N VAL A 237 -69.08 13.33 12.87
CA VAL A 237 -70.06 14.14 12.13
C VAL A 237 -70.48 13.43 10.84
N LYS A 238 -69.52 12.94 10.05
CA LYS A 238 -69.82 12.17 8.82
C LYS A 238 -70.64 10.91 9.12
N LEU A 239 -70.32 10.20 10.20
CA LEU A 239 -71.07 9.02 10.63
C LEU A 239 -72.48 9.40 11.06
N GLN A 240 -72.63 10.47 11.84
CA GLN A 240 -73.91 11.00 12.28
C GLN A 240 -74.82 11.37 11.10
N ASP A 241 -74.28 12.08 10.10
CA ASP A 241 -75.02 12.46 8.90
C ASP A 241 -75.42 11.23 8.07
N SER A 242 -74.52 10.25 7.96
CA SER A 242 -74.78 8.98 7.25
C SER A 242 -75.86 8.13 7.94
N ILE A 243 -75.92 8.11 9.27
CA ILE A 243 -76.98 7.42 10.02
C ILE A 243 -78.28 8.23 9.94
N GLY A 244 -78.21 9.54 10.18
CA GLY A 244 -79.35 10.43 10.28
C GLY A 244 -80.14 10.59 8.98
N SER A 245 -79.47 10.45 7.83
CA SER A 245 -80.09 10.55 6.50
C SER A 245 -80.75 9.27 6.00
N ARG A 246 -80.56 8.13 6.68
CA ARG A 246 -81.21 6.85 6.34
C ARG A 246 -82.59 6.74 6.98
N ASP A 247 -83.46 5.98 6.32
CA ASP A 247 -84.78 5.66 6.84
C ASP A 247 -84.67 4.66 8.00
N ILE A 248 -85.60 4.72 8.96
CA ILE A 248 -85.61 3.78 10.09
C ILE A 248 -85.75 2.33 9.60
N ASN A 249 -86.46 2.10 8.50
CA ASN A 249 -86.57 0.80 7.82
C ASN A 249 -85.21 0.20 7.41
N HIS A 250 -84.16 1.00 7.30
CA HIS A 250 -82.81 0.50 7.04
C HIS A 250 -82.21 -0.22 8.26
N PHE A 251 -82.67 0.12 9.47
CA PHE A 251 -82.17 -0.42 10.74
C PHE A 251 -83.11 -1.44 11.38
N ILE A 252 -84.39 -1.45 11.00
CA ILE A 252 -85.44 -2.30 11.59
C ILE A 252 -86.17 -3.07 10.48
N THR A 253 -86.17 -4.40 10.58
CA THR A 253 -86.82 -5.28 9.58
C THR A 253 -88.35 -5.26 9.69
N GLU A 254 -89.07 -5.69 8.65
CA GLU A 254 -90.54 -5.76 8.68
C GLU A 254 -91.08 -6.60 9.85
N THR A 255 -90.40 -7.69 10.20
CA THR A 255 -90.76 -8.52 11.36
C THR A 255 -90.68 -7.74 12.67
N GLN A 256 -89.62 -6.95 12.85
CA GLN A 256 -89.45 -6.10 14.04
C GLN A 256 -90.46 -4.95 14.07
N GLN A 257 -90.87 -4.42 12.92
CA GLN A 257 -91.93 -3.41 12.84
C GLN A 257 -93.28 -3.96 13.33
N GLU A 258 -93.66 -5.17 12.88
CA GLU A 258 -94.88 -5.84 13.35
C GLU A 258 -94.82 -6.19 14.84
N GLU A 259 -93.63 -6.49 15.37
CA GLU A 259 -93.44 -6.68 16.81
C GLU A 259 -93.72 -5.38 17.59
N VAL A 260 -93.19 -4.25 17.14
CA VAL A 260 -93.45 -2.93 17.74
C VAL A 260 -94.94 -2.60 17.71
N ILE A 261 -95.61 -2.80 16.55
CA ILE A 261 -97.05 -2.56 16.40
C ILE A 261 -97.85 -3.46 17.36
N SER A 262 -97.47 -4.74 17.46
CA SER A 262 -98.16 -5.69 18.34
C SER A 262 -98.00 -5.32 19.82
N ARG A 263 -96.80 -4.92 20.25
CA ARG A 263 -96.56 -4.47 21.63
C ARG A 263 -97.30 -3.18 21.95
N LEU A 264 -97.34 -2.23 21.02
CA LEU A 264 -98.10 -0.99 21.18
C LEU A 264 -99.60 -1.26 21.26
N PHE A 265 -100.14 -2.14 20.42
CA PHE A 265 -101.54 -2.54 20.49
C PHE A 265 -101.90 -3.13 21.85
N ILE A 266 -101.07 -4.03 22.39
CA ILE A 266 -101.27 -4.60 23.72
C ILE A 266 -101.27 -3.50 24.78
N LYS A 267 -100.27 -2.62 24.78
CA LYS A 267 -100.15 -1.55 25.78
C LYS A 267 -101.29 -0.52 25.72
N ILE A 268 -101.73 -0.15 24.52
CA ILE A 268 -102.85 0.78 24.35
C ILE A 268 -104.16 0.09 24.78
N THR A 269 -104.34 -1.19 24.47
CA THR A 269 -105.52 -1.96 24.90
C THR A 269 -105.57 -2.12 26.43
N GLU A 270 -104.43 -2.39 27.07
CA GLU A 270 -104.29 -2.40 28.53
C GLU A 270 -104.68 -1.03 29.12
N PHE A 271 -104.19 0.06 28.53
CA PHE A 271 -104.52 1.42 28.96
C PHE A 271 -106.01 1.73 28.79
N ILE A 272 -106.59 1.50 27.62
CA ILE A 272 -108.02 1.76 27.34
C ILE A 272 -108.94 1.02 28.32
N ASN A 273 -108.59 -0.20 28.70
CA ASN A 273 -109.37 -1.00 29.65
C ASN A 273 -109.13 -0.63 31.12
N SER A 274 -108.11 0.18 31.42
CA SER A 274 -107.84 0.66 32.78
C SER A 274 -108.91 1.66 33.23
N SER A 275 -109.00 1.90 34.54
CA SER A 275 -109.89 2.93 35.09
C SER A 275 -109.60 4.32 34.51
N GLU A 276 -108.32 4.64 34.30
CA GLU A 276 -107.89 5.92 33.74
C GLU A 276 -108.22 6.03 32.25
N GLY A 277 -108.04 4.94 31.49
CA GLY A 277 -108.39 4.91 30.06
C GLY A 277 -109.89 5.03 29.82
N LYS A 278 -110.71 4.34 30.61
CA LYS A 278 -112.18 4.43 30.54
C LYS A 278 -112.68 5.84 30.87
N ASP A 279 -112.16 6.47 31.92
CA ASP A 279 -112.48 7.86 32.27
C ASP A 279 -112.06 8.83 31.16
N LEU A 280 -110.87 8.64 30.57
CA LEU A 280 -110.41 9.45 29.45
C LEU A 280 -111.31 9.30 28.21
N ILE A 281 -111.68 8.08 27.84
CA ILE A 281 -112.60 7.85 26.71
C ILE A 281 -113.96 8.49 26.98
N LEU A 282 -114.48 8.39 28.20
CA LEU A 282 -115.75 9.02 28.56
C LEU A 282 -115.66 10.55 28.45
N LYS A 283 -114.58 11.16 28.94
CA LYS A 283 -114.32 12.61 28.77
C LYS A 283 -114.25 13.02 27.31
N ILE A 284 -113.49 12.28 26.50
CA ILE A 284 -113.40 12.52 25.04
C ILE A 284 -114.79 12.41 24.40
N THR A 285 -115.57 11.42 24.80
CA THR A 285 -116.91 11.18 24.26
C THR A 285 -117.87 12.32 24.63
N ASN A 286 -117.84 12.78 25.88
CA ASN A 286 -118.62 13.94 26.34
C ASN A 286 -118.24 15.21 25.55
N GLU A 287 -116.96 15.43 25.28
CA GLU A 287 -116.51 16.53 24.42
C GLU A 287 -117.00 16.39 22.98
N ILE A 288 -116.95 15.18 22.39
CA ILE A 288 -117.48 14.93 21.05
C ILE A 288 -118.99 15.25 20.98
N VAL A 289 -119.76 14.82 21.99
CA VAL A 289 -121.19 15.12 22.07
C VAL A 289 -121.43 16.63 22.21
N SER A 290 -120.66 17.31 23.06
CA SER A 290 -120.69 18.78 23.22
C SER A 290 -120.39 19.52 21.92
N ILE A 291 -119.36 19.07 21.17
CA ILE A 291 -119.04 19.59 19.84
C ILE A 291 -120.22 19.38 18.90
N GLY A 292 -120.80 18.17 18.86
CA GLY A 292 -121.94 17.83 18.02
C GLY A 292 -123.14 18.76 18.19
N LYS A 293 -123.45 19.16 19.43
CA LYS A 293 -124.53 20.12 19.76
C LYS A 293 -124.31 21.52 19.17
N ASN A 294 -123.06 21.87 18.86
CA ASN A 294 -122.72 23.17 18.29
C ASN A 294 -122.59 23.14 16.76
N ILE A 295 -122.79 21.98 16.11
CA ILE A 295 -122.65 21.85 14.66
C ILE A 295 -123.96 22.21 13.96
N ASP A 296 -123.95 23.35 13.31
CA ASP A 296 -125.08 23.92 12.57
C ASP A 296 -125.19 23.45 11.10
N PHE A 297 -124.33 22.53 10.68
CA PHE A 297 -124.31 21.92 9.34
C PHE A 297 -124.90 20.51 9.37
N THR A 298 -125.35 20.01 8.22
CA THR A 298 -125.80 18.62 8.10
C THR A 298 -124.62 17.66 7.91
N ILE A 299 -124.81 16.36 8.16
CA ILE A 299 -123.70 15.39 8.05
C ILE A 299 -123.11 15.41 6.63
N TYR A 300 -123.97 15.53 5.61
CA TYR A 300 -123.53 15.61 4.23
C TYR A 300 -122.88 16.94 3.87
N GLU A 301 -123.05 18.03 4.61
CA GLU A 301 -122.31 19.27 4.36
C GLU A 301 -120.86 19.19 4.86
N ILE A 302 -120.65 18.50 5.98
CA ILE A 302 -119.35 18.41 6.67
C ILE A 302 -118.44 17.37 6.01
N LEU A 303 -119.02 16.27 5.50
CA LEU A 303 -118.22 15.16 4.99
C LEU A 303 -117.55 15.49 3.63
N PRO A 304 -116.30 15.07 3.39
CA PRO A 304 -115.67 15.11 2.07
C PRO A 304 -116.45 14.28 1.03
N LYS A 305 -116.32 14.62 -0.26
CA LYS A 305 -117.09 14.00 -1.37
C LYS A 305 -117.01 12.46 -1.39
N GLU A 306 -115.82 11.90 -1.17
CA GLU A 306 -115.57 10.44 -1.06
C GLU A 306 -116.36 9.83 0.12
N MET A 307 -116.33 10.48 1.29
CA MET A 307 -117.02 10.02 2.50
C MET A 307 -118.53 10.12 2.38
N LYS A 308 -119.08 11.16 1.73
CA LYS A 308 -120.52 11.24 1.42
C LYS A 308 -120.97 10.00 0.65
N LYS A 309 -120.21 9.62 -0.40
CA LYS A 309 -120.50 8.44 -1.22
C LYS A 309 -120.41 7.14 -0.41
N SER A 310 -119.39 7.00 0.43
CA SER A 310 -119.27 5.84 1.33
C SER A 310 -120.39 5.75 2.35
N LEU A 311 -120.80 6.86 2.96
CA LEU A 311 -121.93 6.90 3.90
C LEU A 311 -123.24 6.51 3.21
N THR A 312 -123.52 7.08 2.04
CA THR A 312 -124.68 6.70 1.22
C THR A 312 -124.69 5.21 0.93
N ASN A 313 -123.55 4.63 0.52
CA ASN A 313 -123.45 3.22 0.21
C ASN A 313 -123.57 2.34 1.46
N PHE A 314 -123.01 2.79 2.59
CA PHE A 314 -123.16 2.12 3.88
C PHE A 314 -124.63 2.03 4.30
N ILE A 315 -125.39 3.13 4.22
CA ILE A 315 -126.82 3.14 4.55
C ILE A 315 -127.59 2.17 3.63
N LYS A 316 -127.30 2.18 2.32
CA LYS A 316 -127.88 1.22 1.36
C LYS A 316 -127.65 -0.24 1.75
N ILE A 317 -126.47 -0.58 2.25
CA ILE A 317 -126.12 -1.95 2.64
C ILE A 317 -126.68 -2.31 4.03
N ALA A 318 -126.74 -1.34 4.94
CA ALA A 318 -127.11 -1.56 6.33
C ALA A 318 -128.61 -1.74 6.53
N ILE A 319 -129.45 -0.90 5.90
CA ILE A 319 -130.90 -0.90 6.15
C ILE A 319 -131.58 -2.25 5.86
N PRO A 320 -131.32 -2.94 4.73
CA PRO A 320 -131.89 -4.26 4.49
C PRO A 320 -131.54 -5.28 5.59
N LYS A 321 -130.33 -5.19 6.16
CA LYS A 321 -129.87 -6.10 7.22
C LYS A 321 -130.46 -5.78 8.59
N VAL A 322 -130.88 -4.54 8.82
CA VAL A 322 -131.44 -4.09 10.11
C VAL A 322 -132.96 -4.35 10.18
N MET A 323 -133.65 -4.48 9.04
CA MET A 323 -135.11 -4.64 8.99
C MET A 323 -135.68 -5.78 9.86
N PRO A 324 -135.08 -6.99 9.92
CA PRO A 324 -135.57 -8.04 10.81
C PRO A 324 -135.56 -7.62 12.28
N TYR A 325 -134.56 -6.86 12.70
CA TYR A 325 -134.45 -6.35 14.08
C TYR A 325 -135.45 -5.23 14.37
N ILE A 326 -135.79 -4.41 13.38
CA ILE A 326 -136.85 -3.39 13.52
C ILE A 326 -138.21 -4.07 13.70
N LEU A 327 -138.48 -5.11 12.91
CA LEU A 327 -139.71 -5.90 13.05
C LEU A 327 -139.79 -6.59 14.42
N GLU A 328 -138.67 -7.15 14.88
CA GLU A 328 -138.56 -7.71 16.23
C GLU A 328 -138.83 -6.64 17.29
N TRP A 329 -138.26 -5.44 17.16
CA TRP A 329 -138.50 -4.33 18.07
C TRP A 329 -139.96 -3.86 18.09
N ILE A 330 -140.61 -3.72 16.92
CA ILE A 330 -142.05 -3.38 16.83
C ILE A 330 -142.88 -4.46 17.55
N SER A 331 -142.53 -5.73 17.37
CA SER A 331 -143.19 -6.84 18.06
C SER A 331 -142.99 -6.78 19.58
N SER A 332 -141.77 -6.51 20.05
CA SER A 332 -141.46 -6.41 21.48
C SER A 332 -142.12 -5.21 22.17
N ASN A 333 -142.44 -4.15 21.43
CA ASN A 333 -143.02 -2.91 21.95
C ASN A 333 -144.52 -2.75 21.63
N LYS A 334 -145.20 -3.86 21.28
CA LYS A 334 -146.59 -3.87 20.84
C LYS A 334 -147.54 -3.05 21.72
N SER A 335 -147.47 -3.24 23.04
CA SER A 335 -148.38 -2.56 23.98
C SER A 335 -148.22 -1.04 23.95
N SER A 336 -146.99 -0.54 23.83
CA SER A 336 -146.72 0.89 23.76
C SER A 336 -147.18 1.48 22.42
N LEU A 337 -147.03 0.73 21.33
CA LEU A 337 -147.54 1.12 20.02
C LEU A 337 -149.06 1.15 19.97
N ASP A 338 -149.72 0.19 20.62
CA ASP A 338 -151.18 0.19 20.76
C ASP A 338 -151.64 1.48 21.48
N GLU A 339 -151.01 1.86 22.60
CA GLU A 339 -151.30 3.13 23.30
C GLU A 339 -151.00 4.37 22.45
N MET A 340 -149.91 4.37 21.68
CA MET A 340 -149.58 5.47 20.77
C MET A 340 -150.64 5.64 19.69
N ILE A 341 -151.13 4.54 19.10
CA ILE A 341 -152.18 4.58 18.08
C ILE A 341 -153.47 5.13 18.69
N GLU A 342 -153.83 4.70 19.90
CA GLU A 342 -155.00 5.25 20.59
C GLU A 342 -154.86 6.74 20.87
N SER A 343 -153.69 7.16 21.36
CA SER A 343 -153.43 8.57 21.65
C SER A 343 -153.50 9.41 20.38
N ALA A 344 -152.98 8.92 19.25
CA ALA A 344 -153.06 9.61 17.97
C ALA A 344 -154.51 9.70 17.44
N ILE A 345 -155.34 8.66 17.65
CA ILE A 345 -156.77 8.73 17.32
C ILE A 345 -157.47 9.75 18.21
N ASP A 346 -157.19 9.77 19.52
CA ASP A 346 -157.76 10.73 20.45
C ASP A 346 -157.35 12.16 20.14
N GLU A 347 -156.08 12.38 19.77
CA GLU A 347 -155.55 13.68 19.34
C GLU A 347 -156.22 14.12 18.03
N ALA A 348 -156.37 13.23 17.04
CA ALA A 348 -157.09 13.53 15.81
C ALA A 348 -158.58 13.84 16.04
N ILE A 349 -159.23 13.23 17.04
CA ILE A 349 -160.60 13.60 17.47
C ILE A 349 -160.59 14.95 18.19
N GLN A 350 -159.53 15.28 18.94
CA GLN A 350 -159.39 16.59 19.57
C GLN A 350 -159.23 17.73 18.56
N ASP A 351 -158.60 17.50 17.42
CA ASP A 351 -158.36 18.50 16.38
C ASP A 351 -159.56 18.80 15.46
N ILE A 352 -160.75 18.22 15.72
CA ILE A 352 -161.97 18.52 14.95
C ILE A 352 -162.64 19.82 15.45
N ASP A 353 -162.71 20.85 14.59
CA ASP A 353 -163.18 22.20 14.92
C ASP A 353 -164.69 22.35 15.26
N GLU A 354 -165.60 21.47 14.78
CA GLU A 354 -167.05 21.58 15.04
C GLU A 354 -167.49 20.88 16.33
N SER A 355 -167.86 21.68 17.35
CA SER A 355 -168.12 21.24 18.73
C SER A 355 -169.16 20.13 18.90
N ILE A 356 -170.25 20.15 18.13
CA ILE A 356 -171.29 19.09 18.20
C ILE A 356 -170.76 17.78 17.61
N LYS A 357 -170.00 17.85 16.50
CA LYS A 357 -169.43 16.67 15.85
C LYS A 357 -168.36 16.02 16.73
N LYS A 358 -167.49 16.83 17.34
CA LYS A 358 -166.51 16.40 18.35
C LYS A 358 -167.20 15.76 19.56
N LEU A 359 -168.31 16.31 20.06
CA LEU A 359 -169.07 15.73 21.17
C LEU A 359 -169.74 14.39 20.80
N ILE A 360 -170.31 14.28 19.60
CA ILE A 360 -170.90 13.04 19.10
C ILE A 360 -169.81 11.98 18.90
N ILE A 361 -168.70 12.31 18.22
CA ILE A 361 -167.61 11.38 17.94
C ILE A 361 -166.92 10.94 19.24
N SER A 362 -166.63 11.85 20.16
CA SER A 362 -166.05 11.47 21.47
C SER A 362 -166.99 10.62 22.33
N LYS A 363 -168.32 10.87 22.30
CA LYS A 363 -169.29 9.98 22.94
C LYS A 363 -169.38 8.61 22.24
N VAL A 364 -169.29 8.55 20.91
CA VAL A 364 -169.26 7.29 20.14
C VAL A 364 -167.95 6.52 20.38
N ARG A 365 -166.80 7.21 20.45
CA ARG A 365 -165.48 6.67 20.84
C ARG A 365 -165.57 5.97 22.19
N ASN A 366 -166.10 6.65 23.20
CA ASN A 366 -166.23 6.13 24.57
C ASN A 366 -167.34 5.08 24.75
N ALA A 367 -168.46 5.15 24.02
CA ALA A 367 -169.59 4.25 24.21
C ALA A 367 -169.58 3.00 23.29
N LEU A 368 -168.96 3.06 22.11
CA LEU A 368 -169.07 2.01 21.08
C LEU A 368 -167.74 1.53 20.49
N MET A 369 -166.67 2.32 20.51
CA MET A 369 -165.40 1.94 19.84
C MET A 369 -164.31 1.41 20.79
N GLY A 370 -164.21 1.91 22.02
CA GLY A 370 -163.21 1.43 22.99
C GLY A 370 -161.78 1.40 22.44
N ASP A 371 -160.94 0.52 22.99
CA ASP A 371 -159.53 0.34 22.61
C ASP A 371 -159.41 -0.28 21.19
N VAL A 372 -159.20 0.55 20.16
CA VAL A 372 -159.36 0.20 18.73
C VAL A 372 -158.18 -0.63 18.21
N SER A 373 -156.95 -0.28 18.57
CA SER A 373 -155.70 -0.87 18.13
C SER A 373 -155.54 -2.29 18.63
N SER A 374 -155.73 -2.47 19.95
CA SER A 374 -155.62 -3.77 20.61
C SER A 374 -156.74 -4.73 20.18
N LYS A 375 -158.01 -4.28 20.13
CA LYS A 375 -159.15 -5.11 19.67
C LYS A 375 -159.05 -5.52 18.20
N ASN A 376 -158.59 -4.63 17.32
CA ASN A 376 -158.47 -4.95 15.89
C ASN A 376 -157.11 -5.55 15.50
N ASN A 377 -156.24 -5.75 16.49
CA ASN A 377 -154.89 -6.29 16.37
C ASN A 377 -154.04 -5.52 15.34
N ILE A 378 -154.13 -4.18 15.38
CA ILE A 378 -153.55 -3.28 14.37
C ILE A 378 -152.03 -3.42 14.31
N VAL A 379 -151.33 -3.45 15.44
CA VAL A 379 -149.86 -3.60 15.45
C VAL A 379 -149.42 -4.92 14.79
N ASN A 380 -150.13 -6.03 14.99
CA ASN A 380 -149.82 -7.29 14.30
C ASN A 380 -150.16 -7.23 12.79
N LYS A 381 -151.20 -6.48 12.40
CA LYS A 381 -151.49 -6.21 10.99
C LYS A 381 -150.41 -5.33 10.36
N ILE A 382 -149.85 -4.38 11.09
CA ILE A 382 -148.69 -3.59 10.65
C ILE A 382 -147.47 -4.49 10.48
N ILE A 383 -147.14 -5.33 11.46
CA ILE A 383 -146.01 -6.28 11.36
C ILE A 383 -146.19 -7.21 10.15
N SER A 384 -147.37 -7.78 9.95
CA SER A 384 -147.65 -8.67 8.81
C SER A 384 -147.70 -7.93 7.48
N TYR A 385 -148.21 -6.69 7.43
CA TYR A 385 -148.18 -5.85 6.24
C TYR A 385 -146.75 -5.50 5.84
N ILE A 386 -145.90 -5.13 6.81
CA ILE A 386 -144.48 -4.87 6.56
C ILE A 386 -143.82 -6.18 6.13
N ASN A 387 -143.91 -7.29 6.87
CA ASN A 387 -143.28 -8.57 6.48
C ASN A 387 -143.67 -9.08 5.09
N ASN A 388 -144.94 -8.90 4.68
CA ASN A 388 -145.44 -9.43 3.41
C ASN A 388 -145.27 -8.47 2.22
N ASN A 389 -145.08 -7.17 2.46
CA ASN A 389 -144.96 -6.15 1.41
C ASN A 389 -143.63 -5.38 1.43
N PHE A 390 -142.68 -5.76 2.29
CA PHE A 390 -141.34 -5.16 2.32
C PHE A 390 -140.49 -5.71 1.18
N ASP A 391 -140.62 -5.10 0.02
CA ASP A 391 -139.82 -5.36 -1.17
C ASP A 391 -138.62 -4.40 -1.27
N ASP A 392 -137.77 -4.63 -2.28
CA ASP A 392 -136.61 -3.78 -2.57
C ASP A 392 -137.03 -2.32 -2.81
N GLU A 393 -138.21 -2.07 -3.39
CA GLU A 393 -138.74 -0.72 -3.62
C GLU A 393 -139.04 0.02 -2.30
N SER A 394 -139.60 -0.70 -1.31
CA SER A 394 -139.88 -0.17 0.03
C SER A 394 -138.61 0.07 0.83
N SER A 395 -137.61 -0.80 0.70
CA SER A 395 -136.28 -0.61 1.31
C SER A 395 -135.57 0.62 0.75
N ASP A 396 -135.62 0.81 -0.58
CA ASP A 396 -135.04 1.97 -1.24
C ASP A 396 -135.73 3.28 -0.84
N LYS A 397 -137.05 3.28 -0.62
CA LYS A 397 -137.77 4.45 -0.08
C LYS A 397 -137.30 4.81 1.32
N ILE A 398 -137.07 3.82 2.20
CA ILE A 398 -136.54 4.08 3.57
C ILE A 398 -135.09 4.55 3.52
N VAL A 399 -134.24 3.91 2.71
CA VAL A 399 -132.86 4.34 2.51
C VAL A 399 -132.81 5.78 2.01
N THR A 400 -133.64 6.13 1.03
CA THR A 400 -133.76 7.49 0.50
C THR A 400 -134.22 8.45 1.58
N SER A 401 -135.24 8.09 2.35
CA SER A 401 -135.75 8.92 3.46
C SER A 401 -134.71 9.17 4.55
N ILE A 402 -133.90 8.16 4.91
CA ILE A 402 -132.82 8.30 5.89
C ILE A 402 -131.70 9.18 5.32
N ILE A 403 -131.32 8.98 4.05
CA ILE A 403 -130.32 9.81 3.40
C ILE A 403 -130.78 11.26 3.35
N ASP A 404 -132.03 11.52 2.99
CA ASP A 404 -132.59 12.86 2.91
C ASP A 404 -132.73 13.48 4.31
N TYR A 405 -133.14 12.71 5.32
CA TYR A 405 -133.10 13.13 6.72
C TYR A 405 -131.68 13.58 7.14
N LEU A 406 -130.64 12.83 6.80
CA LEU A 406 -129.25 13.19 7.13
C LEU A 406 -128.67 14.34 6.28
N LYS A 407 -129.26 14.62 5.11
CA LYS A 407 -128.90 15.77 4.27
C LYS A 407 -129.56 17.05 4.72
N ASP A 408 -130.78 16.96 5.26
CA ASP A 408 -131.62 18.11 5.59
C ASP A 408 -131.61 18.43 7.09
N THR A 409 -131.21 17.48 7.94
CA THR A 409 -131.15 17.68 9.39
C THR A 409 -129.74 18.05 9.85
N LYS A 410 -129.63 19.17 10.56
CA LYS A 410 -128.38 19.62 11.19
C LYS A 410 -127.90 18.63 12.25
N VAL A 411 -126.59 18.46 12.37
CA VAL A 411 -125.99 17.54 13.36
C VAL A 411 -126.44 17.88 14.78
N LYS A 412 -126.53 19.16 15.16
CA LYS A 412 -127.04 19.55 16.48
C LYS A 412 -128.44 18.98 16.77
N ASN A 413 -129.35 19.04 15.79
CA ASN A 413 -130.72 18.56 15.95
C ASN A 413 -130.74 17.02 16.04
N ILE A 414 -129.83 16.34 15.33
CA ILE A 414 -129.67 14.87 15.42
C ILE A 414 -129.18 14.49 16.82
N VAL A 415 -128.14 15.16 17.33
CA VAL A 415 -127.57 14.90 18.67
C VAL A 415 -128.60 15.19 19.77
N GLU A 416 -129.31 16.33 19.69
CA GLU A 416 -130.41 16.67 20.61
C GLU A 416 -131.53 15.63 20.57
N SER A 417 -131.87 15.11 19.39
CA SER A 417 -132.89 14.06 19.25
C SER A 417 -132.42 12.74 19.86
N LEU A 418 -131.18 12.33 19.63
CA LEU A 418 -130.62 11.11 20.21
C LEU A 418 -130.60 11.16 21.74
N GLU A 419 -130.30 12.32 22.34
CA GLU A 419 -130.39 12.52 23.78
C GLU A 419 -131.84 12.58 24.29
N LYS A 420 -132.72 13.34 23.63
CA LYS A 420 -134.13 13.50 24.04
C LYS A 420 -134.87 12.17 24.11
N TYR A 421 -134.60 11.27 23.16
CA TYR A 421 -135.22 9.95 23.10
C TYR A 421 -134.40 8.85 23.79
N ASN A 422 -133.31 9.22 24.48
CA ASN A 422 -132.38 8.32 25.16
C ASN A 422 -131.90 7.15 24.28
N LEU A 423 -131.64 7.44 23.00
CA LEU A 423 -131.26 6.45 21.98
C LEU A 423 -129.75 6.13 21.98
N ALA A 424 -128.93 7.04 22.51
CA ALA A 424 -127.49 6.83 22.71
C ALA A 424 -126.98 7.75 23.83
N THR A 425 -126.35 7.20 24.86
CA THR A 425 -125.67 7.96 25.91
C THR A 425 -124.16 8.06 25.65
N SER A 426 -123.46 9.00 26.30
CA SER A 426 -122.00 9.09 26.21
C SER A 426 -121.30 7.80 26.67
N ASP A 427 -121.88 7.08 27.63
CA ASP A 427 -121.36 5.78 28.07
C ASP A 427 -121.49 4.72 26.97
N ASP A 428 -122.62 4.68 26.26
CA ASP A 428 -122.84 3.75 25.14
C ASP A 428 -121.84 4.03 24.00
N VAL A 429 -121.59 5.30 23.69
CA VAL A 429 -120.62 5.70 22.66
C VAL A 429 -119.19 5.36 23.10
N ALA A 430 -118.84 5.57 24.37
CA ALA A 430 -117.54 5.18 24.92
C ALA A 430 -117.31 3.66 24.86
N GLU A 431 -118.36 2.88 25.13
CA GLU A 431 -118.32 1.41 25.01
C GLU A 431 -118.14 0.98 23.54
N ILE A 432 -118.84 1.62 22.61
CA ILE A 432 -118.68 1.37 21.17
C ILE A 432 -117.26 1.67 20.72
N ILE A 433 -116.68 2.82 21.10
CA ILE A 433 -115.30 3.19 20.77
C ILE A 433 -114.31 2.12 21.26
N THR A 434 -114.51 1.66 22.50
CA THR A 434 -113.68 0.61 23.12
C THR A 434 -113.79 -0.71 22.35
N LYS A 435 -115.01 -1.14 22.00
CA LYS A 435 -115.26 -2.37 21.21
C LYS A 435 -114.66 -2.26 19.81
N VAL A 436 -114.81 -1.13 19.14
CA VAL A 436 -114.25 -0.87 17.79
C VAL A 436 -112.72 -0.90 17.82
N PHE A 437 -112.09 -0.29 18.83
CA PHE A 437 -110.64 -0.35 18.99
C PHE A 437 -110.15 -1.77 19.30
N ALA A 438 -110.88 -2.55 20.10
CA ALA A 438 -110.52 -3.95 20.35
C ALA A 438 -110.56 -4.79 19.06
N ALA A 439 -111.54 -4.57 18.19
CA ALA A 439 -111.70 -5.31 16.93
C ALA A 439 -110.72 -4.86 15.83
N HIS A 440 -110.44 -3.56 15.72
CA HIS A 440 -109.73 -2.98 14.57
C HIS A 440 -108.49 -2.14 14.92
N GLY A 441 -108.18 -1.96 16.21
CA GLY A 441 -107.09 -1.10 16.70
C GLY A 441 -105.72 -1.54 16.22
N LYS A 442 -105.43 -2.85 16.15
CA LYS A 442 -104.13 -3.35 15.66
C LYS A 442 -103.88 -2.96 14.20
N ASN A 443 -104.88 -3.10 13.34
CA ASN A 443 -104.77 -2.71 11.93
C ASN A 443 -104.68 -1.17 11.79
N THR A 444 -105.41 -0.43 12.62
CA THR A 444 -105.34 1.03 12.67
C THR A 444 -103.94 1.51 13.05
N LEU A 445 -103.36 0.93 14.11
CA LEU A 445 -101.99 1.19 14.55
C LEU A 445 -100.96 0.79 13.50
N ARG A 446 -101.18 -0.31 12.76
CA ARG A 446 -100.31 -0.69 11.65
C ARG A 446 -100.24 0.41 10.60
N ILE A 447 -101.38 0.95 10.16
CA ILE A 447 -101.43 2.03 9.17
C ILE A 447 -100.72 3.29 9.70
N LEU A 448 -101.01 3.68 10.94
CA LEU A 448 -100.45 4.88 11.55
C LEU A 448 -98.93 4.77 11.76
N ILE A 449 -98.45 3.64 12.31
CA ILE A 449 -97.05 3.47 12.72
C ILE A 449 -96.16 3.09 11.53
N LYS A 450 -96.64 2.30 10.56
CA LYS A 450 -95.82 1.91 9.39
C LYS A 450 -95.34 3.12 8.59
N SER A 451 -96.14 4.19 8.56
CA SER A 451 -95.73 5.48 7.97
C SER A 451 -94.55 6.13 8.68
N GLN A 452 -94.36 5.90 9.98
CA GLN A 452 -93.29 6.52 10.77
C GLN A 452 -91.92 5.87 10.54
N PHE A 453 -91.87 4.55 10.29
CA PHE A 453 -90.60 3.87 10.02
C PHE A 453 -89.99 4.25 8.65
N SER A 454 -90.79 4.86 7.77
CA SER A 454 -90.35 5.37 6.47
C SER A 454 -89.77 6.79 6.57
N LYS A 455 -89.73 7.39 7.76
CA LYS A 455 -89.08 8.68 7.99
C LYS A 455 -87.58 8.49 8.23
N LYS A 456 -86.81 9.53 7.95
CA LYS A 456 -85.38 9.58 8.25
C LYS A 456 -85.14 9.62 9.75
N VAL A 457 -84.06 9.00 10.22
CA VAL A 457 -83.72 8.95 11.65
C VAL A 457 -83.66 10.35 12.27
N ASN A 458 -83.07 11.34 11.57
CA ASN A 458 -82.97 12.71 12.08
C ASN A 458 -84.32 13.47 12.18
N GLU A 459 -85.37 13.01 11.52
CA GLU A 459 -86.71 13.60 11.64
C GLU A 459 -87.43 13.14 12.93
N ILE A 460 -86.96 12.03 13.53
CA ILE A 460 -87.57 11.41 14.71
C ILE A 460 -86.69 11.60 15.96
N ALA A 461 -85.37 11.51 15.81
CA ALA A 461 -84.42 11.66 16.91
C ALA A 461 -83.20 12.50 16.48
N LYS A 462 -82.87 13.52 17.26
CA LYS A 462 -81.65 14.32 17.05
C LYS A 462 -80.44 13.56 17.59
N LEU A 463 -79.67 12.92 16.70
CA LEU A 463 -78.40 12.28 17.03
C LEU A 463 -77.30 13.32 17.25
N ASP A 464 -76.55 13.18 18.35
CA ASP A 464 -75.36 13.99 18.67
C ASP A 464 -74.22 13.08 19.13
N LEU A 465 -73.57 12.44 18.14
CA LEU A 465 -72.47 11.49 18.36
C LEU A 465 -71.23 12.19 18.91
N LEU A 466 -71.02 13.47 18.56
CA LEU A 466 -69.94 14.29 19.11
C LEU A 466 -70.08 14.45 20.62
N LYS A 467 -71.29 14.84 21.08
CA LYS A 467 -71.57 14.96 22.51
C LYS A 467 -71.47 13.62 23.22
N LEU A 468 -72.01 12.55 22.64
CA LEU A 468 -71.92 11.20 23.21
C LEU A 468 -70.47 10.74 23.36
N PHE A 469 -69.65 10.95 22.33
CA PHE A 469 -68.25 10.58 22.36
C PHE A 469 -67.50 11.36 23.43
N ASN A 470 -67.60 12.69 23.43
CA ASN A 470 -66.85 13.54 24.35
C ASN A 470 -67.30 13.40 25.81
N THR A 471 -68.59 13.19 26.07
CA THR A 471 -69.12 13.12 27.46
C THR A 471 -69.05 11.74 28.08
N LYS A 472 -69.12 10.66 27.27
CA LYS A 472 -69.20 9.28 27.78
C LYS A 472 -68.06 8.41 27.30
N LEU A 473 -67.90 8.26 25.98
CA LEU A 473 -66.95 7.27 25.42
C LEU A 473 -65.49 7.67 25.66
N LYS A 474 -65.14 8.94 25.43
CA LYS A 474 -63.78 9.47 25.57
C LYS A 474 -63.28 9.36 27.03
N PRO A 475 -64.05 9.74 28.07
CA PRO A 475 -63.70 9.43 29.46
C PRO A 475 -63.52 7.93 29.74
N MET A 476 -64.44 7.08 29.25
CA MET A 476 -64.33 5.62 29.44
C MET A 476 -63.09 5.03 28.77
N LEU A 477 -62.69 5.57 27.60
CA LEU A 477 -61.46 5.17 26.90
C LEU A 477 -60.23 5.53 27.73
N TYR A 478 -60.16 6.73 28.30
CA TYR A 478 -59.05 7.12 29.18
C TYR A 478 -58.92 6.19 30.37
N GLU A 479 -60.02 5.97 31.09
CA GLU A 479 -60.04 5.12 32.28
C GLU A 479 -59.64 3.68 31.92
N SER A 480 -60.16 3.15 30.80
CA SER A 480 -59.86 1.80 30.35
C SER A 480 -58.40 1.62 29.93
N ILE A 481 -57.81 2.62 29.26
CA ILE A 481 -56.40 2.60 28.85
C ILE A 481 -55.49 2.69 30.07
N PHE A 482 -55.76 3.61 30.99
CA PHE A 482 -54.93 3.80 32.18
C PHE A 482 -55.03 2.63 33.16
N LYS A 483 -56.23 2.09 33.38
CA LYS A 483 -56.46 0.91 34.25
C LYS A 483 -55.74 -0.34 33.74
N ASN A 484 -55.59 -0.48 32.43
CA ASN A 484 -54.88 -1.60 31.80
C ASN A 484 -53.44 -1.26 31.39
N LYS A 485 -52.85 -0.17 31.91
CA LYS A 485 -51.55 0.36 31.46
C LYS A 485 -50.45 -0.70 31.39
N THR A 486 -50.32 -1.57 32.40
CA THR A 486 -49.25 -2.58 32.44
C THR A 486 -49.37 -3.61 31.30
N ARG A 487 -50.59 -4.04 30.99
CA ARG A 487 -50.84 -4.98 29.89
C ARG A 487 -50.68 -4.30 28.53
N LEU A 488 -51.10 -3.05 28.42
CA LEU A 488 -50.94 -2.23 27.22
C LEU A 488 -49.47 -1.92 26.94
N CYS A 489 -48.69 -1.48 27.94
CA CYS A 489 -47.25 -1.29 27.83
C CYS A 489 -46.55 -2.53 27.27
N LYS A 490 -46.82 -3.72 27.83
CA LYS A 490 -46.20 -4.95 27.35
C LYS A 490 -46.51 -5.23 25.88
N ASN A 491 -47.77 -5.09 25.48
CA ASN A 491 -48.19 -5.33 24.11
C ASN A 491 -47.65 -4.27 23.14
N ILE A 492 -47.68 -3.00 23.54
CA ILE A 492 -47.22 -1.88 22.73
C ILE A 492 -45.71 -1.89 22.59
N ASN A 493 -44.94 -2.17 23.65
CA ASN A 493 -43.49 -2.33 23.58
C ASN A 493 -43.11 -3.47 22.63
N THR A 494 -43.86 -4.59 22.65
CA THR A 494 -43.66 -5.67 21.67
C THR A 494 -43.90 -5.19 20.23
N LEU A 495 -44.97 -4.41 19.99
CA LEU A 495 -45.26 -3.85 18.67
C LEU A 495 -44.24 -2.78 18.24
N ILE A 496 -43.78 -1.94 19.17
CA ILE A 496 -42.71 -0.94 18.98
C ILE A 496 -41.43 -1.66 18.57
N ALA A 497 -41.02 -2.68 19.33
CA ALA A 497 -39.83 -3.46 19.01
C ALA A 497 -39.95 -4.15 17.65
N GLN A 498 -41.09 -4.77 17.32
CA GLN A 498 -41.31 -5.40 16.00
C GLN A 498 -41.27 -4.38 14.85
N PHE A 499 -41.94 -3.24 15.03
CA PHE A 499 -41.97 -2.17 14.04
C PHE A 499 -40.59 -1.56 13.81
N ILE A 500 -39.88 -1.22 14.89
CA ILE A 500 -38.53 -0.64 14.82
C ILE A 500 -37.56 -1.65 14.23
N ASN A 501 -37.58 -2.93 14.64
CA ASN A 501 -36.71 -3.94 14.02
C ASN A 501 -36.97 -4.06 12.51
N SER A 502 -38.23 -4.12 12.09
CA SER A 502 -38.58 -4.20 10.67
C SER A 502 -38.14 -2.95 9.89
N LYS A 503 -38.32 -1.75 10.46
CA LYS A 503 -37.94 -0.49 9.81
C LYS A 503 -36.45 -0.24 9.84
N SER A 504 -35.75 -0.60 10.91
CA SER A 504 -34.30 -0.54 10.98
C SER A 504 -33.68 -1.44 9.93
N ASP A 505 -34.15 -2.68 9.78
CA ASP A 505 -33.66 -3.61 8.76
C ASP A 505 -33.87 -3.05 7.34
N GLU A 506 -35.06 -2.49 7.06
CA GLU A 506 -35.35 -1.80 5.80
C GLU A 506 -34.40 -0.61 5.56
N ILE A 507 -34.15 0.22 6.57
CA ILE A 507 -33.29 1.41 6.47
C ILE A 507 -31.83 1.00 6.27
N PHE A 508 -31.32 -0.01 6.98
CA PHE A 508 -29.94 -0.43 6.87
C PHE A 508 -29.59 -0.96 5.47
N HIS A 509 -30.55 -1.58 4.79
CA HIS A 509 -30.36 -2.18 3.46
C HIS A 509 -30.75 -1.25 2.30
N LYS A 510 -31.27 -0.05 2.58
CA LYS A 510 -31.47 0.96 1.53
C LYS A 510 -30.16 1.62 1.14
N LYS A 511 -30.04 1.96 -0.15
CA LYS A 511 -28.91 2.73 -0.66
C LYS A 511 -28.91 4.13 -0.07
N LEU A 512 -27.72 4.71 0.13
CA LEU A 512 -27.58 6.10 0.59
C LEU A 512 -28.34 7.10 -0.30
N SER A 513 -28.39 6.86 -1.61
CA SER A 513 -29.17 7.67 -2.57
C SER A 513 -30.68 7.61 -2.40
N GLU A 514 -31.20 6.52 -1.82
CA GLU A 514 -32.63 6.35 -1.52
C GLU A 514 -32.99 6.95 -0.15
N LEU A 515 -32.03 7.00 0.78
CA LEU A 515 -32.21 7.56 2.12
C LEU A 515 -32.05 9.08 2.17
N PHE A 516 -31.06 9.62 1.45
CA PHE A 516 -30.75 11.04 1.42
C PHE A 516 -30.84 11.55 -0.01
N LYS A 517 -31.66 12.58 -0.25
CA LYS A 517 -31.72 13.28 -1.55
C LYS A 517 -30.59 14.31 -1.65
N ASP A 518 -30.05 14.60 -2.83
CA ASP A 518 -28.93 15.55 -3.03
C ASP A 518 -29.11 16.90 -2.30
N LYS A 519 -30.30 17.50 -2.38
CA LYS A 519 -30.62 18.76 -1.69
C LYS A 519 -30.53 18.63 -0.16
N SER A 520 -30.85 17.46 0.39
CA SER A 520 -30.72 17.20 1.83
C SER A 520 -29.27 16.97 2.25
N VAL A 521 -28.43 16.39 1.39
CA VAL A 521 -27.00 16.18 1.65
C VAL A 521 -26.28 17.51 1.85
N PHE A 522 -26.55 18.51 1.01
CA PHE A 522 -25.98 19.86 1.19
C PHE A 522 -26.39 20.50 2.52
N SER A 523 -27.67 20.36 2.92
CA SER A 523 -28.16 20.90 4.19
C SER A 523 -27.59 20.19 5.43
N LEU A 524 -27.38 18.88 5.32
CA LEU A 524 -26.77 18.05 6.37
C LEU A 524 -25.27 18.35 6.47
N SER A 525 -24.60 18.54 5.35
CA SER A 525 -23.20 18.93 5.28
C SER A 525 -22.96 20.25 6.01
N ASN A 526 -23.75 21.29 5.74
CA ASN A 526 -23.64 22.56 6.46
C ASN A 526 -23.83 22.41 7.98
N LYS A 527 -24.82 21.62 8.41
CA LYS A 527 -25.04 21.33 9.83
C LYS A 527 -23.88 20.54 10.44
N PHE A 528 -23.32 19.61 9.68
CA PHE A 528 -22.15 18.82 10.06
C PHE A 528 -20.91 19.69 10.19
N SER A 529 -20.64 20.59 9.25
CA SER A 529 -19.52 21.55 9.34
C SER A 529 -19.61 22.38 10.61
N ILE A 530 -20.79 22.93 10.92
CA ILE A 530 -21.02 23.70 12.16
C ILE A 530 -20.81 22.82 13.40
N TRP A 531 -21.36 21.60 13.42
CA TRP A 531 -21.23 20.68 14.55
C TRP A 531 -19.78 20.20 14.75
N ALA A 532 -19.11 19.79 13.67
CA ALA A 532 -17.74 19.30 13.68
C ALA A 532 -16.78 20.40 14.13
N ASN A 533 -16.94 21.61 13.61
CA ASN A 533 -16.16 22.76 14.03
C ASN A 533 -16.37 23.08 15.52
N ASN A 534 -17.63 23.11 15.99
CA ASN A 534 -17.93 23.31 17.41
C ASN A 534 -17.32 22.22 18.30
N LEU A 535 -17.34 20.96 17.87
CA LEU A 535 -16.74 19.84 18.61
C LEU A 535 -15.22 19.91 18.66
N LEU A 536 -14.58 20.19 17.52
CA LEU A 536 -13.12 20.33 17.42
C LEU A 536 -12.63 21.51 18.26
N ARG A 537 -13.31 22.67 18.20
CA ARG A 537 -13.00 23.82 19.05
C ARG A 537 -13.21 23.55 20.53
N LYS A 538 -14.34 22.95 20.91
CA LYS A 538 -14.67 22.68 22.31
C LYS A 538 -13.71 21.71 22.98
N ASN A 539 -13.20 20.73 22.23
CA ASN A 539 -12.29 19.70 22.74
C ASN A 539 -10.85 19.90 22.24
N LYS A 540 -10.51 21.11 21.78
CA LYS A 540 -9.21 21.41 21.18
C LYS A 540 -8.05 20.94 22.05
N ASP A 541 -8.04 21.32 23.32
CA ASP A 541 -6.94 20.97 24.22
C ASP A 541 -6.82 19.44 24.38
N THR A 542 -7.95 18.75 24.59
CA THR A 542 -7.98 17.28 24.76
C THR A 542 -7.60 16.51 23.48
N TYR A 543 -8.04 16.99 22.31
CA TYR A 543 -7.76 16.34 21.03
C TYR A 543 -6.35 16.66 20.53
N SER A 544 -5.88 17.90 20.70
CA SER A 544 -4.49 18.27 20.43
C SER A 544 -3.53 17.46 21.28
N GLU A 545 -3.80 17.28 22.58
CA GLU A 545 -2.95 16.49 23.49
C GLU A 545 -2.90 15.00 23.09
N LYS A 546 -4.05 14.40 22.72
CA LYS A 546 -4.09 13.02 22.20
C LYS A 546 -3.42 12.87 20.83
N LEU A 547 -3.62 13.82 19.92
CA LEU A 547 -2.94 13.84 18.63
C LEU A 547 -1.43 14.00 18.83
N GLU A 548 -1.03 14.84 19.79
CA GLU A 548 0.35 15.02 20.19
C GLU A 548 0.96 13.73 20.73
N GLU A 549 0.28 13.02 21.62
CA GLU A 549 0.73 11.72 22.13
C GLU A 549 0.87 10.68 21.01
N VAL A 550 -0.14 10.53 20.15
CA VAL A 550 -0.12 9.57 19.03
C VAL A 550 0.98 9.91 18.03
N ILE A 551 1.10 11.17 17.63
CA ILE A 551 2.11 11.60 16.65
C ILE A 551 3.50 11.54 17.26
N LEU A 552 3.72 11.96 18.51
CA LEU A 552 5.00 11.80 19.21
C LEU A 552 5.41 10.33 19.26
N SER A 553 4.49 9.42 19.58
CA SER A 553 4.78 7.98 19.62
C SER A 553 5.18 7.42 18.26
N ASN A 554 4.66 7.99 17.16
CA ASN A 554 4.98 7.60 15.80
C ASN A 554 6.28 8.26 15.31
N VAL A 555 6.50 9.54 15.60
CA VAL A 555 7.74 10.28 15.29
C VAL A 555 8.94 9.62 15.96
N LYS A 556 8.79 9.13 17.20
CA LYS A 556 9.82 8.35 17.92
C LYS A 556 10.21 7.04 17.22
N LYS A 557 9.35 6.49 16.34
CA LYS A 557 9.60 5.24 15.61
C LYS A 557 10.11 5.47 14.18
N LEU A 558 10.03 6.70 13.68
CA LEU A 558 10.40 7.02 12.31
C LEU A 558 11.90 7.32 12.21
N LYS A 559 12.57 6.54 11.36
CA LYS A 559 13.94 6.79 10.96
C LYS A 559 13.95 7.71 9.76
N ILE A 560 14.91 8.63 9.73
CA ILE A 560 15.03 9.60 8.64
C ILE A 560 15.36 8.89 7.31
N GLY A 561 16.11 7.78 7.35
CA GLY A 561 16.41 6.96 6.17
C GLY A 561 15.15 6.43 5.47
N ASP A 562 14.13 6.01 6.23
CA ASP A 562 12.89 5.46 5.68
C ASP A 562 12.01 6.55 5.04
N ILE A 563 12.16 7.80 5.44
CA ILE A 563 11.45 8.95 4.87
C ILE A 563 12.14 9.41 3.57
N LEU A 564 13.47 9.49 3.58
CA LEU A 564 14.25 9.99 2.45
C LEU A 564 14.26 9.03 1.26
N SER A 565 14.11 7.73 1.47
CA SER A 565 14.01 6.75 0.38
C SER A 565 12.82 6.98 -0.56
N ASN A 566 11.78 7.67 -0.08
CA ASN A 566 10.57 7.99 -0.86
C ASN A 566 10.65 9.33 -1.61
N TYR A 567 11.67 10.14 -1.34
CA TYR A 567 11.87 11.42 -2.01
C TYR A 567 13.22 11.40 -2.72
N ASN A 568 13.22 11.40 -4.05
CA ASN A 568 14.42 11.65 -4.85
C ASN A 568 14.89 13.10 -4.63
N VAL A 569 15.56 13.37 -3.52
CA VAL A 569 15.95 14.74 -3.17
C VAL A 569 17.28 15.11 -3.83
N ASN A 570 17.30 16.34 -4.34
CA ASN A 570 18.40 17.16 -4.87
C ASN A 570 19.68 17.26 -3.98
N ILE A 571 19.70 16.58 -2.83
CA ILE A 571 20.86 16.51 -1.92
C ILE A 571 21.99 15.70 -2.55
N LEU A 572 21.66 14.63 -3.29
CA LEU A 572 22.64 13.81 -4.00
C LEU A 572 23.41 14.66 -5.02
N GLU A 573 22.69 15.39 -5.87
CA GLU A 573 23.25 16.26 -6.89
C GLU A 573 24.11 17.38 -6.26
N TYR A 574 23.64 17.98 -5.16
CA TYR A 574 24.43 18.96 -4.39
C TYR A 574 25.76 18.40 -3.85
N ILE A 575 25.76 17.18 -3.30
CA ILE A 575 26.98 16.54 -2.79
C ILE A 575 27.94 16.21 -3.95
N VAL A 576 27.41 15.73 -5.07
CA VAL A 576 28.18 15.41 -6.27
C VAL A 576 28.83 16.67 -6.85
N ASP A 577 28.07 17.75 -7.02
CA ASP A 577 28.57 19.02 -7.56
C ASP A 577 29.64 19.64 -6.66
N ASN A 578 29.42 19.67 -5.35
CA ASN A 578 30.44 20.16 -4.41
C ASN A 578 31.69 19.28 -4.41
N SER A 579 31.55 17.95 -4.56
CA SER A 579 32.71 17.06 -4.65
C SER A 579 33.54 17.33 -5.90
N VAL A 580 32.88 17.60 -7.04
CA VAL A 580 33.54 18.03 -8.28
C VAL A 580 34.20 19.40 -8.10
N SER A 581 33.56 20.35 -7.41
CA SER A 581 34.15 21.65 -7.10
C SER A 581 35.43 21.52 -6.27
N ILE A 582 35.42 20.68 -5.23
CA ILE A 582 36.60 20.42 -4.39
C ILE A 582 37.73 19.78 -5.21
N TYR A 583 37.38 18.86 -6.11
CA TYR A 583 38.35 18.29 -7.04
C TYR A 583 38.98 19.38 -7.92
N ARG A 584 38.17 20.27 -8.50
CA ARG A 584 38.66 21.41 -9.30
C ARG A 584 39.56 22.33 -8.50
N GLU A 585 39.20 22.67 -7.26
CA GLU A 585 40.05 23.48 -6.37
C GLU A 585 41.39 22.81 -6.09
N ALA A 586 41.39 21.50 -5.83
CA ALA A 586 42.62 20.75 -5.62
C ALA A 586 43.49 20.74 -6.89
N VAL A 587 42.87 20.50 -8.06
CA VAL A 587 43.54 20.58 -9.36
C VAL A 587 44.14 21.97 -9.55
N ASP A 588 43.38 23.04 -9.33
CA ASP A 588 43.85 24.42 -9.50
C ASP A 588 44.98 24.78 -8.55
N LYS A 589 44.93 24.27 -7.31
CA LYS A 589 46.00 24.46 -6.33
C LYS A 589 47.30 23.79 -6.75
N TYR A 590 47.23 22.57 -7.30
CA TYR A 590 48.42 21.76 -7.56
C TYR A 590 48.88 21.79 -9.03
N LYS A 591 48.09 22.29 -9.98
CA LYS A 591 48.43 22.28 -11.43
C LYS A 591 49.76 22.95 -11.76
N ASN A 592 50.16 23.94 -10.95
CA ASN A 592 51.39 24.70 -11.13
C ASN A 592 52.61 24.12 -10.38
N TYR A 593 52.43 23.03 -9.63
CA TYR A 593 53.55 22.37 -8.96
C TYR A 593 54.47 21.72 -9.98
N GLN A 594 55.77 21.70 -9.69
CA GLN A 594 56.75 21.01 -10.53
C GLN A 594 56.71 19.52 -10.24
N ILE A 595 56.67 18.67 -11.27
CA ILE A 595 56.54 17.21 -11.10
C ILE A 595 57.69 16.64 -10.26
N LYS A 596 58.91 17.18 -10.42
CA LYS A 596 60.09 16.79 -9.61
C LYS A 596 59.90 16.97 -8.10
N GLU A 597 59.07 17.91 -7.65
CA GLU A 597 58.79 18.15 -6.23
C GLU A 597 57.81 17.13 -5.64
N LEU A 598 57.02 16.48 -6.49
CA LEU A 598 56.04 15.45 -6.10
C LEU A 598 56.64 14.05 -6.08
N VAL A 599 57.54 13.75 -7.02
CA VAL A 599 58.21 12.45 -7.12
C VAL A 599 58.90 12.07 -5.80
N ASN A 600 59.56 13.04 -5.15
CA ASN A 600 60.25 12.83 -3.88
C ASN A 600 59.31 12.64 -2.67
N LYS A 601 58.01 12.90 -2.82
CA LYS A 601 57.00 12.73 -1.75
C LYS A 601 56.23 11.41 -1.83
N GLY A 602 56.05 10.86 -3.03
CA GLY A 602 55.17 9.70 -3.27
C GLY A 602 55.89 8.36 -3.46
N PHE A 603 57.07 8.37 -4.08
CA PHE A 603 57.87 7.17 -4.32
C PHE A 603 59.16 7.24 -3.51
N ASN A 604 59.42 6.23 -2.67
CA ASN A 604 60.67 6.18 -1.93
C ASN A 604 61.72 5.29 -2.64
N LYS A 605 63.00 5.63 -2.45
CA LYS A 605 64.12 4.88 -3.00
C LYS A 605 64.14 3.42 -2.55
N ASP A 606 63.65 3.14 -1.36
CA ASP A 606 63.65 1.80 -0.77
C ASP A 606 62.65 0.86 -1.47
N GLN A 607 61.52 1.37 -1.94
CA GLN A 607 60.48 0.62 -2.64
C GLN A 607 60.96 0.18 -4.01
N LEU A 608 61.55 1.08 -4.80
CA LEU A 608 62.16 0.70 -6.07
C LEU A 608 63.35 -0.23 -5.86
N SER A 609 64.20 0.04 -4.86
CA SER A 609 65.30 -0.85 -4.49
C SER A 609 64.79 -2.26 -4.18
N ASN A 610 63.72 -2.38 -3.39
CA ASN A 610 63.12 -3.66 -3.04
C ASN A 610 62.51 -4.37 -4.26
N ILE A 611 61.87 -3.64 -5.19
CA ILE A 611 61.34 -4.23 -6.42
C ILE A 611 62.49 -4.73 -7.32
N LEU A 612 63.53 -3.92 -7.49
CA LEU A 612 64.69 -4.28 -8.29
C LEU A 612 65.47 -5.46 -7.67
N ILE A 613 65.57 -5.53 -6.34
CA ILE A 613 66.24 -6.64 -5.64
C ILE A 613 65.41 -7.93 -5.68
N ASN A 614 64.11 -7.86 -5.37
CA ASN A 614 63.29 -9.05 -5.16
C ASN A 614 62.63 -9.58 -6.43
N LYS A 615 62.42 -8.73 -7.45
CA LYS A 615 61.76 -9.10 -8.72
C LYS A 615 62.67 -8.88 -9.93
N GLY A 616 63.32 -7.71 -10.01
CA GLY A 616 64.17 -7.35 -11.16
C GLY A 616 65.43 -8.20 -11.29
N TYR A 617 66.20 -8.33 -10.21
CA TYR A 617 67.47 -9.04 -10.18
C TYR A 617 67.31 -10.55 -10.42
N PRO A 618 66.36 -11.26 -9.77
CA PRO A 618 66.09 -12.67 -10.10
C PRO A 618 65.69 -12.88 -11.56
N ALA A 619 64.86 -11.98 -12.11
CA ALA A 619 64.45 -12.05 -13.51
C ALA A 619 65.63 -11.82 -14.47
N LEU A 620 66.54 -10.90 -14.14
CA LEU A 620 67.75 -10.64 -14.91
C LEU A 620 68.73 -11.82 -14.82
N ILE A 621 68.97 -12.36 -13.62
CA ILE A 621 69.85 -13.52 -13.42
C ILE A 621 69.33 -14.76 -14.15
N SER A 622 68.02 -15.02 -14.12
CA SER A 622 67.44 -16.16 -14.85
C SER A 622 67.62 -16.07 -16.37
N LYS A 623 67.74 -14.86 -16.92
CA LYS A 623 67.98 -14.63 -18.36
C LYS A 623 69.44 -14.36 -18.71
N LEU A 624 70.31 -14.17 -17.72
CA LEU A 624 71.73 -13.86 -17.90
C LEU A 624 72.45 -14.91 -18.79
N PRO A 625 72.22 -16.24 -18.65
CA PRO A 625 72.82 -17.21 -19.55
C PRO A 625 72.46 -16.96 -21.02
N SER A 626 71.19 -16.64 -21.31
CA SER A 626 70.74 -16.35 -22.68
C SER A 626 71.29 -15.05 -23.27
N LEU A 627 71.74 -14.12 -22.42
CA LEU A 627 72.31 -12.85 -22.84
C LEU A 627 73.83 -12.92 -23.05
N LEU A 628 74.52 -13.85 -22.37
CA LEU A 628 75.98 -13.97 -22.42
C LEU A 628 76.45 -15.06 -23.37
N ASN A 629 75.73 -16.18 -23.46
CA ASN A 629 76.13 -17.33 -24.28
C ASN A 629 76.23 -16.94 -25.76
N GLY A 630 77.38 -17.23 -26.37
CA GLY A 630 77.77 -16.88 -27.73
C GLY A 630 78.21 -15.43 -27.92
N ASN A 631 77.82 -14.52 -27.02
CA ASN A 631 78.13 -13.10 -27.12
C ASN A 631 79.53 -12.76 -26.59
N ILE A 632 79.97 -13.41 -25.50
CA ILE A 632 81.32 -13.19 -24.95
C ILE A 632 82.40 -13.72 -25.90
N LYS A 633 82.24 -14.93 -26.45
CA LYS A 633 83.13 -15.48 -27.49
C LYS A 633 83.17 -14.59 -28.72
N LYS A 634 82.03 -14.03 -29.13
CA LYS A 634 81.97 -13.10 -30.27
C LYS A 634 82.71 -11.80 -29.98
N ILE A 635 82.60 -11.23 -28.77
CA ILE A 635 83.34 -10.03 -28.37
C ILE A 635 84.84 -10.32 -28.36
N ALA A 636 85.28 -11.37 -27.66
CA ALA A 636 86.68 -11.77 -27.59
C ALA A 636 87.28 -12.03 -29.00
N LYS A 637 86.54 -12.73 -29.86
CA LYS A 637 86.94 -13.00 -31.24
C LYS A 637 87.04 -11.74 -32.07
N ASN A 638 86.06 -10.85 -31.98
CA ASN A 638 86.07 -9.56 -32.69
C ASN A 638 87.20 -8.65 -32.22
N SER A 639 87.54 -8.67 -30.93
CA SER A 639 88.67 -7.90 -30.38
C SER A 639 90.00 -8.42 -30.94
N LEU A 640 90.25 -9.73 -30.89
CA LEU A 640 91.51 -10.30 -31.38
C LEU A 640 91.65 -10.32 -32.91
N SER A 641 90.54 -10.45 -33.65
CA SER A 641 90.59 -10.53 -35.12
C SER A 641 91.09 -9.24 -35.78
N LYS A 642 91.13 -8.13 -35.04
CA LYS A 642 91.65 -6.83 -35.50
C LYS A 642 93.16 -6.82 -35.66
N TYR A 643 93.87 -7.61 -34.86
CA TYR A 643 95.32 -7.68 -34.90
C TYR A 643 95.79 -8.53 -36.07
N ASP A 644 96.88 -8.16 -36.72
CA ASP A 644 97.48 -8.99 -37.77
C ASP A 644 98.25 -10.20 -37.20
N GLU A 645 98.90 -10.99 -38.07
CA GLU A 645 99.59 -12.21 -37.64
C GLU A 645 100.82 -11.94 -36.77
N ASP A 646 101.50 -10.80 -36.95
CA ASP A 646 102.67 -10.41 -36.17
C ASP A 646 102.24 -9.78 -34.84
N GLU A 647 101.21 -8.96 -34.82
CA GLU A 647 100.63 -8.39 -33.61
C GLU A 647 100.04 -9.47 -32.69
N ILE A 648 99.34 -10.47 -33.22
CA ILE A 648 98.89 -11.63 -32.43
C ILE A 648 100.09 -12.38 -31.86
N CYS A 649 101.16 -12.51 -32.63
CA CYS A 649 102.36 -13.17 -32.14
C CYS A 649 103.00 -12.40 -30.97
N ASP A 650 103.05 -11.07 -31.04
CA ASP A 650 103.54 -10.21 -29.96
C ASP A 650 102.66 -10.31 -28.71
N ILE A 651 101.33 -10.31 -28.86
CA ILE A 651 100.37 -10.52 -27.76
C ILE A 651 100.60 -11.87 -27.07
N VAL A 652 100.78 -12.95 -27.85
CA VAL A 652 101.05 -14.29 -27.28
C VAL A 652 102.46 -14.36 -26.67
N GLN A 653 103.42 -13.64 -27.23
CA GLN A 653 104.79 -13.59 -26.70
C GLN A 653 104.87 -12.81 -25.38
N ASP A 654 104.09 -11.75 -25.22
CA ASP A 654 103.98 -11.01 -23.97
C ASP A 654 103.26 -11.82 -22.89
N PHE A 655 102.23 -12.59 -23.29
CA PHE A 655 101.52 -13.52 -22.42
C PHE A 655 102.37 -14.74 -22.00
N MET A 656 103.03 -15.44 -22.94
CA MET A 656 103.71 -16.74 -22.70
C MET A 656 105.23 -16.72 -22.91
N GLY A 657 105.75 -15.84 -23.78
CA GLY A 657 107.13 -15.90 -24.29
C GLY A 657 108.21 -15.67 -23.22
N SER A 658 107.97 -14.80 -22.25
CA SER A 658 108.88 -14.63 -21.10
C SER A 658 108.89 -15.86 -20.19
N GLN A 659 107.74 -16.52 -20.06
CA GLN A 659 107.53 -17.69 -19.21
C GLN A 659 108.13 -18.97 -19.81
N LEU A 660 108.33 -19.05 -21.12
CA LEU A 660 108.91 -20.23 -21.77
C LEU A 660 110.44 -20.24 -21.80
N LYS A 661 111.14 -19.13 -21.49
CA LYS A 661 112.62 -19.03 -21.56
C LYS A 661 113.38 -20.05 -20.68
N PRO A 662 112.92 -20.42 -19.47
CA PRO A 662 113.58 -21.44 -18.65
C PRO A 662 113.60 -22.84 -19.28
N LEU A 663 112.77 -23.11 -20.31
CA LEU A 663 112.84 -24.35 -21.08
C LEU A 663 114.19 -24.52 -21.77
N SER A 664 114.78 -23.45 -22.31
CA SER A 664 116.11 -23.54 -22.93
C SER A 664 117.17 -24.04 -21.93
N VAL A 665 117.10 -23.55 -20.68
CA VAL A 665 117.95 -24.02 -19.57
C VAL A 665 117.66 -25.49 -19.25
N PHE A 666 116.41 -25.91 -19.29
CA PHE A 666 116.02 -27.31 -19.13
C PHE A 666 116.64 -28.22 -20.21
N GLY A 667 116.58 -27.78 -21.47
CA GLY A 667 117.24 -28.45 -22.60
C GLY A 667 118.74 -28.61 -22.37
N ALA A 668 119.40 -27.62 -21.75
CA ALA A 668 120.81 -27.70 -21.40
C ALA A 668 121.11 -28.76 -20.34
N VAL A 669 120.27 -28.80 -19.30
CA VAL A 669 120.39 -29.77 -18.21
C VAL A 669 120.24 -31.19 -18.74
N LEU A 670 119.17 -31.44 -19.50
CA LEU A 670 118.87 -32.77 -20.02
C LEU A 670 119.87 -33.18 -21.11
N GLY A 671 120.28 -32.26 -21.97
CA GLY A 671 121.36 -32.48 -22.94
C GLY A 671 122.69 -32.84 -22.27
N THR A 672 123.02 -32.24 -21.13
CA THR A 672 124.21 -32.61 -20.33
C THR A 672 124.10 -34.04 -19.81
N VAL A 673 122.95 -34.40 -19.22
CA VAL A 673 122.70 -35.74 -18.69
C VAL A 673 122.78 -36.79 -19.80
N VAL A 674 122.14 -36.54 -20.94
CA VAL A 674 122.13 -37.48 -22.06
C VAL A 674 123.52 -37.58 -22.71
N GLY A 675 124.27 -36.47 -22.81
CA GLY A 675 125.67 -36.48 -23.28
C GLY A 675 126.60 -37.31 -22.40
N ILE A 676 126.44 -37.22 -21.07
CA ILE A 676 127.16 -38.06 -20.09
C ILE A 676 126.78 -39.53 -20.27
N ILE A 677 125.49 -39.85 -20.35
CA ILE A 677 124.99 -41.22 -20.55
C ILE A 677 125.53 -41.80 -21.86
N TYR A 678 125.56 -41.02 -22.94
CA TYR A 678 126.10 -41.44 -24.23
C TYR A 678 127.57 -41.83 -24.14
N GLN A 679 128.41 -41.03 -23.46
CA GLN A 679 129.82 -41.36 -23.25
C GLN A 679 130.02 -42.60 -22.36
N LEU A 680 129.10 -42.88 -21.42
CA LEU A 680 129.13 -44.08 -20.58
C LEU A 680 128.75 -45.35 -21.35
N ILE A 681 127.75 -45.27 -22.23
CA ILE A 681 127.25 -46.42 -23.01
C ILE A 681 128.17 -46.72 -24.20
N PHE A 682 128.73 -45.68 -24.83
CA PHE A 682 129.56 -45.79 -26.03
C PHE A 682 130.98 -45.22 -25.82
N PRO A 683 131.76 -45.75 -24.86
CA PRO A 683 133.03 -45.15 -24.43
C PRO A 683 134.12 -45.12 -25.52
N ASN A 684 134.03 -46.03 -26.51
CA ASN A 684 135.02 -46.20 -27.59
C ASN A 684 134.56 -45.62 -28.95
N SER A 685 133.42 -44.93 -28.99
CA SER A 685 132.85 -44.40 -30.26
C SER A 685 133.57 -43.15 -30.79
N ILE A 686 134.44 -42.55 -29.96
CA ILE A 686 135.09 -41.25 -30.20
C ILE A 686 136.60 -41.41 -29.97
N GLY A 687 137.43 -41.00 -30.94
CA GLY A 687 138.89 -41.08 -30.83
C GLY A 687 139.46 -40.15 -29.75
N LEU A 688 140.76 -40.30 -29.43
CA LEU A 688 141.48 -39.58 -28.35
C LEU A 688 141.33 -38.05 -28.33
N TYR A 689 140.85 -37.44 -29.43
CA TYR A 689 140.68 -35.99 -29.61
C TYR A 689 139.24 -35.54 -29.89
N GLY A 690 138.23 -36.37 -29.62
CA GLY A 690 136.84 -35.94 -29.80
C GLY A 690 136.31 -36.05 -31.24
N PHE A 691 137.08 -36.64 -32.17
CA PHE A 691 136.66 -36.90 -33.54
C PHE A 691 136.46 -38.40 -33.81
N PRO A 692 135.41 -38.79 -34.55
CA PRO A 692 135.11 -40.19 -34.86
C PRO A 692 136.23 -40.79 -35.72
N SER A 693 136.71 -41.99 -35.37
CA SER A 693 137.87 -42.60 -36.02
C SER A 693 137.65 -42.94 -37.50
N ASN A 694 136.41 -43.25 -37.90
CA ASN A 694 136.03 -43.68 -39.24
C ASN A 694 134.73 -42.99 -39.70
N MET A 695 134.52 -42.81 -41.01
CA MET A 695 133.33 -42.15 -41.58
C MET A 695 131.99 -42.77 -41.14
N PHE A 696 131.94 -44.10 -40.97
CA PHE A 696 130.77 -44.80 -40.43
C PHE A 696 130.45 -44.40 -38.98
N ASN A 697 131.48 -44.30 -38.12
CA ASN A 697 131.32 -43.85 -36.74
C ASN A 697 130.92 -42.36 -36.67
N GLY A 698 131.34 -41.55 -37.64
CA GLY A 698 130.90 -40.15 -37.76
C GLY A 698 129.44 -40.00 -38.17
N LEU A 699 128.97 -40.80 -39.13
CA LEU A 699 127.55 -40.83 -39.50
C LEU A 699 126.67 -41.37 -38.38
N LEU A 700 127.13 -42.41 -37.68
CA LEU A 700 126.41 -43.01 -36.56
C LEU A 700 126.36 -42.05 -35.35
N SER A 701 127.45 -41.34 -35.04
CA SER A 701 127.45 -40.33 -33.98
C SER A 701 126.60 -39.11 -34.33
N LEU A 702 126.56 -38.68 -35.60
CA LEU A 702 125.63 -37.64 -36.07
C LEU A 702 124.17 -38.10 -35.94
N GLY A 703 123.84 -39.32 -36.36
CA GLY A 703 122.51 -39.90 -36.22
C GLY A 703 122.06 -40.04 -34.77
N VAL A 704 122.96 -40.47 -33.88
CA VAL A 704 122.67 -40.60 -32.44
C VAL A 704 122.55 -39.23 -31.78
N MET A 705 123.40 -38.25 -32.11
CA MET A 705 123.28 -36.87 -31.63
C MET A 705 121.97 -36.22 -32.10
N ALA A 706 121.56 -36.46 -33.34
CA ALA A 706 120.27 -36.00 -33.87
C ALA A 706 119.08 -36.66 -33.14
N PHE A 707 119.16 -37.96 -32.86
CA PHE A 707 118.15 -38.70 -32.10
C PHE A 707 118.07 -38.25 -30.63
N ILE A 708 119.21 -38.00 -29.99
CA ILE A 708 119.32 -37.44 -28.63
C ILE A 708 118.71 -36.04 -28.59
N GLY A 709 119.04 -35.18 -29.56
CA GLY A 709 118.43 -33.85 -29.70
C GLY A 709 116.91 -33.93 -29.84
N TYR A 710 116.41 -34.86 -30.65
CA TYR A 710 114.97 -35.11 -30.81
C TYR A 710 114.30 -35.57 -29.50
N ILE A 711 114.84 -36.58 -28.81
CA ILE A 711 114.28 -37.08 -27.54
C ILE A 711 114.32 -35.97 -26.47
N THR A 712 115.42 -35.24 -26.37
CA THR A 712 115.60 -34.16 -25.40
C THR A 712 114.53 -33.08 -25.60
N ASN A 713 114.19 -32.76 -26.85
CA ASN A 713 113.12 -31.83 -27.19
C ASN A 713 111.71 -32.37 -26.84
N VAL A 714 111.40 -33.62 -27.18
CA VAL A 714 110.11 -34.26 -26.85
C VAL A 714 109.89 -34.31 -25.33
N VAL A 715 110.92 -34.68 -24.58
CA VAL A 715 110.86 -34.77 -23.12
C VAL A 715 110.75 -33.38 -22.48
N ALA A 716 111.43 -32.38 -23.02
CA ALA A 716 111.29 -30.99 -22.57
C ALA A 716 109.87 -30.46 -22.79
N LEU A 717 109.26 -30.70 -23.96
CA LEU A 717 107.87 -30.35 -24.26
C LEU A 717 106.89 -31.10 -23.35
N TRP A 718 107.12 -32.38 -23.08
CA TRP A 718 106.28 -33.17 -22.19
C TRP A 718 106.31 -32.65 -20.73
N MET A 719 107.49 -32.22 -20.26
CA MET A 719 107.67 -31.66 -18.91
C MET A 719 107.11 -30.25 -18.71
N ILE A 720 106.64 -29.59 -19.77
CA ILE A 720 105.85 -28.36 -19.65
C ILE A 720 104.59 -28.62 -18.83
N PHE A 721 103.95 -29.77 -19.07
CA PHE A 721 102.65 -30.11 -18.49
C PHE A 721 102.76 -31.16 -17.38
N HIS A 722 103.69 -32.12 -17.49
CA HIS A 722 103.80 -33.25 -16.57
C HIS A 722 105.09 -33.19 -15.70
N PRO A 723 105.07 -33.72 -14.46
CA PRO A 723 103.93 -34.27 -13.74
C PRO A 723 103.02 -33.16 -13.19
N TYR A 724 101.69 -33.36 -13.21
CA TYR A 724 100.72 -32.37 -12.71
C TYR A 724 100.68 -32.22 -11.19
N LYS A 725 101.32 -33.14 -10.45
CA LYS A 725 101.47 -33.13 -8.99
C LYS A 725 102.92 -33.41 -8.62
N GLU A 726 103.37 -32.82 -7.52
CA GLU A 726 104.77 -32.88 -7.11
C GLU A 726 105.22 -34.32 -6.83
N ASN A 727 106.25 -34.78 -7.53
CA ASN A 727 106.86 -36.08 -7.34
C ASN A 727 107.86 -36.04 -6.17
N LYS A 728 107.47 -36.70 -5.07
CA LYS A 728 108.22 -36.73 -3.78
C LYS A 728 109.62 -37.35 -3.86
N ILE A 729 109.94 -38.11 -4.91
CA ILE A 729 111.26 -38.74 -5.08
C ILE A 729 112.21 -37.77 -5.80
N ILE A 730 111.73 -37.14 -6.87
CA ILE A 730 112.52 -36.20 -7.69
C ILE A 730 112.79 -34.90 -6.92
N SER A 731 111.88 -34.47 -6.04
CA SER A 731 112.03 -33.25 -5.22
C SER A 731 113.20 -33.30 -4.21
N LYS A 732 113.76 -34.49 -3.93
CA LYS A 732 114.87 -34.67 -2.99
C LYS A 732 116.27 -34.52 -3.61
N ILE A 733 116.39 -34.53 -4.95
CA ILE A 733 117.68 -34.39 -5.62
C ILE A 733 117.96 -32.89 -5.85
N PRO A 734 119.07 -32.30 -5.35
CA PRO A 734 119.29 -30.84 -5.34
C PRO A 734 119.14 -30.17 -6.71
N PHE A 735 119.62 -30.83 -7.77
CA PHE A 735 119.57 -30.32 -9.14
C PHE A 735 118.22 -30.56 -9.82
N PHE A 736 117.48 -31.62 -9.45
CA PHE A 736 116.19 -31.95 -10.05
C PHE A 736 114.96 -31.47 -9.26
N LYS A 737 115.16 -30.83 -8.10
CA LYS A 737 114.09 -30.32 -7.24
C LYS A 737 113.11 -29.38 -7.95
N LYS A 738 113.63 -28.52 -8.83
CA LYS A 738 112.81 -27.59 -9.66
C LYS A 738 111.99 -28.30 -10.73
N PHE A 739 112.17 -29.62 -10.93
CA PHE A 739 111.51 -30.46 -11.93
C PHE A 739 110.61 -31.54 -11.30
N ALA A 740 110.35 -31.44 -10.00
CA ALA A 740 109.41 -32.35 -9.32
C ALA A 740 107.95 -32.13 -9.75
N LEU A 741 107.65 -31.00 -10.39
CA LEU A 741 106.35 -30.62 -10.92
C LEU A 741 106.54 -30.08 -12.34
N GLY A 742 105.57 -30.31 -13.23
CA GLY A 742 105.59 -29.74 -14.58
C GLY A 742 105.67 -28.22 -14.53
N TYR A 743 106.25 -27.61 -15.57
CA TYR A 743 106.59 -26.20 -15.55
C TYR A 743 105.37 -25.27 -15.41
N ILE A 744 104.30 -25.49 -16.19
CA ILE A 744 103.06 -24.70 -16.11
C ILE A 744 102.36 -24.88 -14.75
N PRO A 745 102.13 -26.10 -14.24
CA PRO A 745 101.55 -26.28 -12.90
C PRO A 745 102.35 -25.59 -11.77
N ALA A 746 103.69 -25.55 -11.87
CA ALA A 746 104.55 -24.87 -10.90
C ALA A 746 104.42 -23.34 -10.93
N HIS A 747 104.17 -22.77 -12.11
CA HIS A 747 104.05 -21.32 -12.32
C HIS A 747 102.60 -20.91 -12.64
N LYS A 748 101.61 -21.68 -12.17
CA LYS A 748 100.19 -21.45 -12.45
C LYS A 748 99.73 -20.01 -12.19
N ASN A 749 100.27 -19.37 -11.15
CA ASN A 749 99.90 -18.00 -10.76
C ASN A 749 100.43 -16.99 -11.78
N GLU A 750 101.63 -17.19 -12.31
CA GLU A 750 102.24 -16.30 -13.30
C GLU A 750 101.52 -16.42 -14.64
N PHE A 751 101.16 -17.64 -15.05
CA PHE A 751 100.30 -17.87 -16.22
C PHE A 751 98.89 -17.29 -16.02
N ALA A 752 98.31 -17.40 -14.82
CA ALA A 752 97.00 -16.81 -14.52
C ALA A 752 97.04 -15.26 -14.57
N ILE A 753 98.10 -14.63 -14.06
CA ILE A 753 98.31 -13.18 -14.16
C ILE A 753 98.47 -12.75 -15.62
N GLY A 754 99.26 -13.50 -16.40
CA GLY A 754 99.39 -13.25 -17.84
C GLY A 754 98.05 -13.36 -18.58
N MET A 755 97.24 -14.37 -18.24
CA MET A 755 95.91 -14.56 -18.84
C MET A 755 94.95 -13.43 -18.43
N ALA A 756 94.99 -13.01 -17.17
CA ALA A 756 94.18 -11.89 -16.68
C ALA A 756 94.56 -10.59 -17.41
N LYS A 757 95.86 -10.33 -17.61
CA LYS A 757 96.36 -9.18 -18.36
C LYS A 757 95.89 -9.19 -19.82
N LEU A 758 95.97 -10.33 -20.50
CA LEU A 758 95.46 -10.51 -21.86
C LEU A 758 93.96 -10.20 -21.95
N ILE A 759 93.18 -10.63 -20.95
CA ILE A 759 91.73 -10.41 -20.95
C ILE A 759 91.39 -8.94 -20.74
N ASP A 760 92.04 -8.31 -19.76
CA ASP A 760 91.78 -6.93 -19.37
C ASP A 760 92.24 -5.93 -20.45
N GLU A 761 93.44 -6.14 -21.01
CA GLU A 761 94.04 -5.21 -21.97
C GLU A 761 93.54 -5.44 -23.41
N GLU A 762 93.39 -6.70 -23.85
CA GLU A 762 93.20 -7.02 -25.27
C GLU A 762 91.81 -7.58 -25.64
N LEU A 763 91.15 -8.33 -24.75
CA LEU A 763 89.89 -9.02 -25.07
C LEU A 763 88.64 -8.23 -24.69
N LEU A 764 88.66 -7.63 -23.49
CA LEU A 764 87.54 -6.96 -22.87
C LEU A 764 87.79 -5.47 -22.63
N ASN A 765 88.37 -4.80 -23.62
CA ASN A 765 88.56 -3.36 -23.51
C ASN A 765 87.21 -2.63 -23.35
N LYS A 766 87.25 -1.51 -22.63
CA LYS A 766 86.06 -0.72 -22.24
C LYS A 766 85.20 -0.28 -23.44
N GLU A 767 85.82 -0.05 -24.59
CA GLU A 767 85.13 0.41 -25.80
C GLU A 767 84.25 -0.69 -26.41
N GLU A 768 84.75 -1.91 -26.54
CA GLU A 768 84.01 -3.05 -27.11
C GLU A 768 82.86 -3.49 -26.20
N ILE A 769 83.08 -3.48 -24.89
CA ILE A 769 82.00 -3.71 -23.91
C ILE A 769 80.89 -2.67 -24.11
N ASN A 770 81.25 -1.37 -24.17
CA ASN A 770 80.26 -0.30 -24.34
C ASN A 770 79.49 -0.39 -25.67
N LYS A 771 80.15 -0.74 -26.78
CA LYS A 771 79.48 -0.96 -28.08
C LYS A 771 78.46 -2.10 -28.00
N SER A 772 78.85 -3.22 -27.39
CA SER A 772 77.96 -4.38 -27.23
C SER A 772 76.74 -4.05 -26.35
N PHE A 773 76.94 -3.40 -25.20
CA PHE A 773 75.84 -2.97 -24.33
C PHE A 773 74.90 -1.96 -25.02
N ASN A 774 75.43 -0.98 -25.73
CA ASN A 774 74.62 0.01 -26.45
C ASN A 774 73.77 -0.61 -27.56
N SER A 775 74.30 -1.60 -28.30
CA SER A 775 73.55 -2.30 -29.35
C SER A 775 72.35 -3.11 -28.83
N HIS A 776 72.34 -3.46 -27.53
CA HIS A 776 71.25 -4.20 -26.88
C HIS A 776 70.37 -3.33 -25.97
N LYS A 777 70.61 -2.02 -25.91
CA LYS A 777 69.88 -1.08 -25.05
C LYS A 777 68.38 -1.06 -25.32
N ASP A 778 68.00 -1.05 -26.60
CA ASP A 778 66.59 -1.01 -27.01
C ASP A 778 65.87 -2.34 -26.68
N ASN A 779 66.57 -3.47 -26.81
CA ASN A 779 66.05 -4.76 -26.37
C ASN A 779 65.86 -4.82 -24.85
N MET A 780 66.76 -4.25 -24.06
CA MET A 780 66.61 -4.21 -22.61
C MET A 780 65.46 -3.28 -22.17
N SER A 781 65.28 -2.14 -22.84
CA SER A 781 64.14 -1.23 -22.62
C SER A 781 62.80 -1.88 -23.03
N SER A 782 62.78 -2.60 -24.16
CA SER A 782 61.64 -3.40 -24.61
C SER A 782 61.29 -4.51 -23.60
N VAL A 783 62.28 -5.22 -23.06
CA VAL A 783 62.07 -6.25 -22.02
C VAL A 783 61.49 -5.64 -20.74
N LEU A 784 62.02 -4.51 -20.26
CA LEU A 784 61.47 -3.81 -19.09
C LEU A 784 60.04 -3.31 -19.34
N THR A 785 59.78 -2.74 -20.51
CA THR A 785 58.44 -2.28 -20.93
C THR A 785 57.46 -3.45 -21.02
N THR A 786 57.90 -4.59 -21.56
CA THR A 786 57.12 -5.82 -21.68
C THR A 786 56.84 -6.44 -20.30
N LEU A 787 57.77 -6.38 -19.35
CA LEU A 787 57.54 -6.83 -17.97
C LEU A 787 56.49 -5.99 -17.24
N VAL A 788 56.43 -4.69 -17.50
CA VAL A 788 55.40 -3.80 -16.93
C VAL A 788 54.06 -3.99 -17.65
N LYS A 789 54.06 -4.09 -18.99
CA LYS A 789 52.86 -4.25 -19.82
C LYS A 789 52.21 -5.63 -19.74
N ASN A 790 52.98 -6.72 -19.86
CA ASN A 790 52.44 -8.09 -19.85
C ASN A 790 51.90 -8.53 -18.49
N ASN A 791 52.29 -7.82 -17.43
CA ASN A 791 51.68 -7.97 -16.12
C ASN A 791 50.50 -7.01 -15.93
N ASN A 792 49.90 -6.46 -17.01
CA ASN A 792 48.78 -5.51 -16.98
C ASN A 792 48.94 -4.37 -15.96
N TYR A 793 50.15 -3.81 -15.84
CA TYR A 793 50.44 -2.76 -14.86
C TYR A 793 50.16 -3.17 -13.40
N GLN A 794 50.09 -4.47 -13.09
CA GLN A 794 49.77 -5.03 -11.76
C GLN A 794 50.71 -4.50 -10.67
N ILE A 795 51.95 -4.14 -11.02
CA ILE A 795 52.91 -3.51 -10.11
C ILE A 795 52.39 -2.15 -9.59
N LEU A 796 51.74 -1.34 -10.44
CA LEU A 796 51.11 -0.08 -10.03
C LEU A 796 49.86 -0.33 -9.19
N VAL A 797 49.09 -1.37 -9.51
CA VAL A 797 47.92 -1.79 -8.72
C VAL A 797 48.34 -2.27 -7.33
N ASP A 798 49.36 -3.11 -7.24
CA ASP A 798 49.87 -3.64 -5.97
C ASP A 798 50.46 -2.53 -5.10
N PHE A 799 51.09 -1.53 -5.73
CA PHE A 799 51.52 -0.32 -5.04
C PHE A 799 50.34 0.47 -4.47
N ALA A 800 49.31 0.75 -5.27
CA ALA A 800 48.09 1.40 -4.79
C ALA A 800 47.41 0.60 -3.66
N ARG A 801 47.34 -0.74 -3.79
CA ARG A 801 46.83 -1.65 -2.74
C ARG A 801 47.65 -1.60 -1.46
N SER A 802 48.98 -1.53 -1.56
CA SER A 802 49.86 -1.38 -0.39
C SER A 802 49.59 -0.09 0.40
N LYS A 803 48.97 0.90 -0.26
CA LYS A 803 48.57 2.18 0.32
C LYS A 803 47.08 2.28 0.64
N LYS A 804 46.31 1.19 0.52
CA LYS A 804 44.88 1.13 0.81
C LYS A 804 44.53 1.74 2.17
N ASN A 805 45.24 1.34 3.24
CA ASN A 805 44.97 1.84 4.58
C ASN A 805 45.29 3.33 4.75
N ASP A 806 46.34 3.81 4.08
CA ASP A 806 46.71 5.24 4.07
C ASP A 806 45.64 6.04 3.33
N PHE A 807 45.12 5.52 2.21
CA PHE A 807 44.07 6.11 1.40
C PHE A 807 42.73 6.18 2.15
N VAL A 808 42.32 5.08 2.81
CA VAL A 808 41.11 5.02 3.65
C VAL A 808 41.21 6.02 4.80
N LYS A 809 42.35 6.09 5.50
CA LYS A 809 42.57 7.07 6.58
C LYS A 809 42.50 8.51 6.07
N TYR A 810 43.04 8.77 4.87
CA TYR A 810 43.01 10.09 4.26
C TYR A 810 41.60 10.51 3.84
N ILE A 811 40.85 9.64 3.16
CA ILE A 811 39.44 9.87 2.80
C ILE A 811 38.61 10.10 4.05
N TYR A 812 38.75 9.23 5.06
CA TYR A 812 38.05 9.40 6.33
C TYR A 812 38.38 10.74 7.00
N LYS A 813 39.64 11.16 6.96
CA LYS A 813 40.07 12.48 7.48
C LYS A 813 39.47 13.64 6.68
N ILE A 814 39.32 13.51 5.36
CA ILE A 814 38.66 14.53 4.52
C ILE A 814 37.17 14.61 4.86
N ILE A 815 36.48 13.47 4.91
CA ILE A 815 35.06 13.39 5.28
C ILE A 815 34.87 14.02 6.65
N LEU A 816 35.65 13.62 7.65
CA LEU A 816 35.61 14.23 8.97
C LEU A 816 35.96 15.71 8.97
N LYS A 817 36.89 16.17 8.13
CA LYS A 817 37.20 17.59 8.02
C LYS A 817 35.97 18.34 7.54
N TYR A 818 35.33 17.92 6.45
CA TYR A 818 34.12 18.55 5.92
C TYR A 818 32.90 18.43 6.85
N CYS A 819 32.81 17.35 7.62
CA CYS A 819 31.78 17.21 8.63
C CYS A 819 32.07 18.04 9.90
N ASN A 820 33.32 18.13 10.37
CA ASN A 820 33.66 18.82 11.62
C ASN A 820 33.91 20.33 11.45
N SER A 821 34.23 20.81 10.25
CA SER A 821 34.38 22.25 9.98
C SER A 821 33.05 22.86 9.53
N SER A 822 32.30 23.34 10.51
CA SER A 822 31.01 24.03 10.39
C SER A 822 31.13 25.41 9.71
N SER A 823 30.75 25.50 8.44
CA SER A 823 29.88 26.57 7.87
C SER A 823 29.22 26.03 6.60
N ASP A 824 29.96 25.66 5.57
CA ASP A 824 29.42 25.62 4.20
C ASP A 824 28.45 24.45 3.90
N LEU A 825 28.68 23.25 4.44
CA LEU A 825 27.73 22.13 4.25
C LEU A 825 26.46 22.35 5.08
N SER A 826 26.63 22.75 6.33
CA SER A 826 25.51 23.07 7.23
C SER A 826 24.71 24.26 6.71
N GLU A 827 25.40 25.31 6.27
CA GLU A 827 24.87 26.53 5.67
C GLU A 827 24.25 26.27 4.31
N GLY A 828 24.83 25.41 3.47
CA GLY A 828 24.25 24.99 2.21
C GLY A 828 22.95 24.19 2.39
N ILE A 829 22.94 23.23 3.31
CA ILE A 829 21.71 22.50 3.70
C ILE A 829 20.69 23.48 4.30
N THR A 830 21.13 24.38 5.18
CA THR A 830 20.27 25.39 5.81
C THR A 830 19.68 26.36 4.78
N ASN A 831 20.47 26.84 3.81
CA ASN A 831 20.02 27.75 2.75
C ASN A 831 19.05 27.07 1.78
N ARG A 832 19.29 25.80 1.43
CA ARG A 832 18.35 24.98 0.67
C ARG A 832 17.04 24.73 1.44
N LEU A 833 17.11 24.57 2.77
CA LEU A 833 15.93 24.46 3.63
C LEU A 833 15.19 25.80 3.82
N LYS A 834 15.90 26.94 3.79
CA LYS A 834 15.30 28.28 3.75
C LYS A 834 14.45 28.49 2.51
N GLU A 835 14.90 27.98 1.36
CA GLU A 835 14.15 28.06 0.10
C GLU A 835 12.82 27.27 0.13
N SER A 836 12.67 26.27 1.02
CA SER A 836 11.51 25.37 1.05
C SER A 836 10.38 25.78 1.99
N LYS A 837 10.42 26.99 2.58
CA LYS A 837 9.49 27.50 3.61
C LYS A 837 9.48 26.71 4.93
N PHE A 838 10.45 25.82 5.15
CA PHE A 838 10.52 24.95 6.35
C PHE A 838 10.73 25.74 7.66
N ASP A 839 11.34 26.92 7.56
CA ASP A 839 11.64 27.82 8.69
C ASP A 839 10.40 28.32 9.43
N ASN A 840 9.23 28.28 8.79
CA ASN A 840 7.95 28.62 9.43
C ASN A 840 7.61 27.66 10.59
N PHE A 841 8.10 26.41 10.50
CA PHE A 841 7.78 25.34 11.44
C PHE A 841 8.95 25.03 12.39
N ILE A 842 10.19 25.11 11.91
CA ILE A 842 11.40 24.77 12.68
C ILE A 842 12.33 25.98 12.73
N LYS A 843 12.77 26.36 13.94
CA LYS A 843 13.73 27.46 14.11
C LYS A 843 15.10 27.08 13.53
N GLU A 844 15.69 27.99 12.74
CA GLU A 844 17.01 27.86 12.11
C GLU A 844 18.11 27.41 13.09
N SER A 845 18.13 27.97 14.29
CA SER A 845 19.11 27.62 15.33
C SER A 845 19.08 26.14 15.74
N TYR A 846 17.95 25.45 15.57
CA TYR A 846 17.83 24.03 15.89
C TYR A 846 18.29 23.13 14.74
N ILE A 847 18.09 23.54 13.49
CA ILE A 847 18.68 22.86 12.31
C ILE A 847 20.21 22.92 12.43
N GLN A 848 20.74 24.10 12.75
CA GLN A 848 22.17 24.31 13.00
C GLN A 848 22.72 23.49 14.17
N ASN A 849 21.90 23.16 15.18
CA ASN A 849 22.29 22.33 16.33
C ASN A 849 22.05 20.82 16.11
N GLY A 850 21.12 20.43 15.24
CA GLY A 850 20.83 19.04 14.88
C GLY A 850 21.82 18.46 13.86
N ILE A 851 22.30 19.28 12.93
CA ILE A 851 23.32 18.88 11.94
C ILE A 851 24.61 18.34 12.60
N PRO A 852 25.17 18.97 13.66
CA PRO A 852 26.27 18.42 14.44
C PRO A 852 25.98 17.05 15.07
N LYS A 853 24.73 16.77 15.49
CA LYS A 853 24.36 15.45 16.02
C LYS A 853 24.32 14.39 14.93
N ILE A 854 23.77 14.71 13.76
CA ILE A 854 23.81 13.83 12.58
C ILE A 854 25.27 13.54 12.20
N ILE A 855 26.10 14.57 12.18
CA ILE A 855 27.55 14.48 11.93
C ILE A 855 28.27 13.62 12.98
N SER A 856 27.89 13.72 14.26
CA SER A 856 28.44 12.87 15.31
C SER A 856 28.05 11.39 15.14
N SER A 857 26.85 11.10 14.64
CA SER A 857 26.43 9.73 14.28
C SER A 857 27.18 9.19 13.06
N ILE A 858 27.56 10.05 12.11
CA ILE A 858 28.48 9.71 10.99
C ILE A 858 29.88 9.36 11.53
N SER A 859 30.36 10.04 12.58
CA SER A 859 31.66 9.73 13.20
C SER A 859 31.68 8.36 13.91
N ASN A 860 30.54 7.93 14.45
CA ASN A 860 30.37 6.61 15.08
C ASN A 860 30.30 5.45 14.08
N SER A 861 30.05 5.75 12.80
CA SER A 861 29.97 4.76 11.70
C SER A 861 31.29 4.58 10.93
N LYS A 862 32.42 5.02 11.52
CA LYS A 862 33.78 4.82 11.00
C LYS A 862 34.06 3.38 10.53
N SER A 863 33.61 2.38 11.29
CA SER A 863 33.80 0.97 10.95
C SER A 863 33.03 0.58 9.70
N SER A 864 31.79 1.04 9.55
CA SER A 864 30.94 0.82 8.36
C SER A 864 31.50 1.50 7.12
N LEU A 865 31.95 2.76 7.24
CA LEU A 865 32.59 3.49 6.15
C LEU A 865 33.92 2.84 5.74
N THR A 866 34.73 2.44 6.72
CA THR A 866 35.98 1.71 6.50
C THR A 866 35.70 0.40 5.79
N LYS A 867 34.72 -0.38 6.24
CA LYS A 867 34.32 -1.66 5.63
C LYS A 867 33.76 -1.50 4.21
N PHE A 868 32.99 -0.44 3.96
CA PHE A 868 32.47 -0.11 2.63
C PHE A 868 33.59 0.21 1.63
N ILE A 869 34.50 1.12 2.01
CA ILE A 869 35.67 1.47 1.19
C ILE A 869 36.60 0.26 1.05
N GLU A 870 36.81 -0.50 2.12
CA GLU A 870 37.63 -1.71 2.08
C GLU A 870 37.07 -2.72 1.10
N ASN A 871 35.76 -3.00 1.12
CA ASN A 871 35.07 -3.92 0.21
C ASN A 871 35.20 -3.49 -1.25
N LYS A 872 35.06 -2.19 -1.55
CA LYS A 872 35.24 -1.69 -2.93
C LYS A 872 36.70 -1.74 -3.39
N ILE A 873 37.66 -1.62 -2.48
CA ILE A 873 39.10 -1.70 -2.80
C ILE A 873 39.62 -3.16 -2.76
N SER A 874 38.88 -4.13 -2.23
CA SER A 874 39.29 -5.55 -2.21
C SER A 874 38.48 -6.43 -3.18
N SER A 875 39.05 -6.73 -4.35
CA SER A 875 39.75 -8.02 -4.57
C SER A 875 39.94 -8.41 -6.05
N ASN A 876 39.23 -7.85 -7.05
CA ASN A 876 39.27 -8.43 -8.41
C ASN A 876 39.42 -7.50 -9.63
N TYR A 877 39.58 -6.18 -9.49
CA TYR A 877 39.67 -5.29 -10.67
C TYR A 877 41.10 -5.19 -11.25
N LYS A 878 41.25 -5.36 -12.57
CA LYS A 878 42.46 -5.00 -13.34
C LYS A 878 42.44 -3.50 -13.68
N ILE A 879 43.59 -2.89 -13.96
CA ILE A 879 43.66 -1.48 -14.40
C ILE A 879 42.82 -1.23 -15.66
N GLY A 880 42.74 -2.22 -16.56
CA GLY A 880 41.82 -2.20 -17.71
C GLY A 880 40.39 -1.96 -17.22
N ASP A 881 39.89 -2.81 -16.33
CA ASP A 881 38.52 -2.76 -15.80
C ASP A 881 38.19 -1.48 -14.98
N VAL A 882 39.18 -0.68 -14.60
CA VAL A 882 39.01 0.61 -13.88
C VAL A 882 39.03 1.82 -14.83
N ILE A 883 39.68 1.68 -15.99
CA ILE A 883 39.88 2.76 -16.96
C ILE A 883 38.99 2.58 -18.20
N SER A 884 38.48 1.36 -18.43
CA SER A 884 37.54 1.05 -19.51
C SER A 884 36.11 0.99 -18.98
N GLU A 885 35.58 2.13 -18.58
CA GLU A 885 34.15 2.51 -18.73
C GLU A 885 34.09 4.00 -19.06
#